data_AF-A0A650CEX6-F1
#
_entry.id   AF-A0A650CEX6-F1
#
_cell.length_a   1.000
_cell.length_b   1.000
_cell.length_c   1.000
_cell.angle_alpha   90.00
_cell.angle_beta   90.00
_cell.angle_gamma   90.00
#
_symmetry.space_group_name_H-M   'P 1'
#
loop_
_entity.id
_entity.type
_entity.pdbx_description
1 polymer ?
#
loop_
_entity_poly.entity_id
_entity_poly.type
_entity_poly.pdbx_seq_one_letter_code
_entity_poly.pdbx_strand_id
1 'polypeptide(L)'
;MCEFRLSETSSSSESIYKLYECVMNKTEIVNKLKFFKQIGEEIQRLRSVRESPEIIALVADWGQGKTTLLSILEEVKHIEKLNFVDILKGNIDFSQNEVVLIDEVETSIELLSEYRDKIKDFWIKIKELANSNKNIVVYLSMTPSAYSKIFGEVLRDLFPETYEAIEQRVKRIHLMPPSKLEFLAVMDCLLEFNKLNKDLLEYMDLPYWTIGQERRRFARFFNDVVCKAGESKSPVDMMFKLLVDNQNLNEEGETIRINEVIKFEKNLDKNEVEEFHKILMSRIFTSKPIEVLKDYVVEGYLVDYYSWAEVVKDGDIIEDFLLVYLNEKDSLDKNLYVFLSDSIDKVIYENVNRGNLEEIVRKLKVRSKKKAYALSWSLFETLVNTNVGGLIVEFESRELKEKAIKFVNEKLLDEEKEVESFISFLRHGMGLEFEEKKINPHTTLLSFKKFNVLVTNKPERALPDLLIHGIIILSDENSLDGYYDELSIKVLHLPLTTPVKRQLLYINFYELSNEKGVRLRKEIVNLKLGDLIDLVNRFISSIDKELTLPSLPLTKGNKRLVQSFNWIIYAPEVYPAKASEVFVKVDDIVNKKFRIFGAKQFHLEDIETAETFVSDVVHYFAENDIINVNEEIIDFSNLAGKRVKEFTKVTVGLLRQILKDKLEGEIVKYIQNEEKSDLLNILQKIYGVKRNSVLEFLIYSSIATGEIANYVKIRNLVSLSDIEEKLDKISVSNSYFITAKKREAGIRNINEMINTIKMYINLAKKSDDRNFLRFLIVIQTLYKQLNRFLEEISVAEENIVKIKVDINKKLELIKRAKSLVNVKEIEEEKLLSSLPDIVTKIREQIVSVVNDENPEELMNFIDAIKKISGNDSNNLNLLVWEAVKTMMDGATLPFTQKLKEIFSPLFPLSGINNYFVKLENEINEIEKASPEIMKLQVQLEEKRKETLKLIQQIKNELGG
;
A
#
# COMPACT_ATOMS: atom_id res chain seq x y z
N MET A 1 -11.86 -43.53 -50.38
CA MET A 1 -10.45 -43.11 -50.35
C MET A 1 -10.40 -41.66 -50.80
N CYS A 2 -9.88 -40.74 -49.99
CA CYS A 2 -9.68 -39.33 -50.40
C CYS A 2 -8.82 -39.22 -51.66
N GLU A 3 -9.34 -38.56 -52.69
CA GLU A 3 -8.69 -38.31 -53.98
C GLU A 3 -7.70 -37.14 -53.93
N PHE A 4 -8.00 -36.11 -53.12
CA PHE A 4 -7.15 -34.93 -52.94
C PHE A 4 -6.52 -34.93 -51.54
N ARG A 5 -5.20 -35.09 -51.47
CA ARG A 5 -4.42 -35.09 -50.22
C ARG A 5 -3.51 -33.87 -50.13
N LEU A 6 -3.37 -33.32 -48.93
CA LEU A 6 -2.42 -32.23 -48.69
C LEU A 6 -0.99 -32.76 -48.64
N SER A 7 -0.06 -32.12 -49.35
CA SER A 7 1.38 -32.39 -49.22
C SER A 7 1.92 -31.74 -47.94
N GLU A 8 2.62 -32.51 -47.10
CA GLU A 8 3.29 -31.99 -45.89
C GLU A 8 4.37 -30.95 -46.23
N THR A 9 5.00 -31.06 -47.40
CA THR A 9 6.12 -30.21 -47.85
C THR A 9 5.72 -29.18 -48.89
N SER A 10 4.44 -29.11 -49.25
CA SER A 10 3.95 -28.23 -50.32
C SER A 10 4.55 -28.51 -51.71
N SER A 11 4.93 -29.76 -51.98
CA SER A 11 5.63 -30.17 -53.22
C SER A 11 4.84 -30.02 -54.54
N SER A 12 3.52 -29.82 -54.49
CA SER A 12 2.67 -29.53 -55.66
C SER A 12 2.12 -28.11 -55.55
N SER A 13 2.74 -27.18 -56.27
CA SER A 13 2.36 -25.77 -56.32
C SER A 13 0.94 -25.58 -56.87
N GLU A 14 0.58 -26.28 -57.94
CA GLU A 14 -0.76 -26.28 -58.53
C GLU A 14 -1.86 -26.70 -57.52
N SER A 15 -1.63 -27.77 -56.74
CA SER A 15 -2.62 -28.25 -55.77
C SER A 15 -2.87 -27.24 -54.65
N ILE A 16 -1.81 -26.56 -54.20
CA ILE A 16 -1.89 -25.56 -53.14
C ILE A 16 -2.48 -24.26 -53.65
N TYR A 17 -2.16 -23.87 -54.89
CA TYR A 17 -2.78 -22.74 -55.55
C TYR A 17 -4.29 -22.94 -55.72
N LYS A 18 -4.72 -24.14 -56.14
CA LYS A 18 -6.14 -24.50 -56.22
C LYS A 18 -6.84 -24.42 -54.85
N LEU A 19 -6.17 -24.84 -53.77
CA LEU A 19 -6.71 -24.69 -52.42
C LEU A 19 -6.83 -23.22 -52.03
N TYR A 20 -5.82 -22.41 -52.34
CA TYR A 20 -5.84 -20.96 -52.12
C TYR A 20 -7.03 -20.31 -52.85
N GLU A 21 -7.20 -20.58 -54.15
CA GLU A 21 -8.32 -20.05 -54.93
C GLU A 21 -9.67 -20.48 -54.34
N CYS A 22 -9.80 -21.74 -53.92
CA CYS A 22 -11.01 -22.19 -53.26
C CYS A 22 -11.28 -21.38 -51.99
N VAL A 23 -10.31 -21.30 -51.06
CA VAL A 23 -10.49 -20.59 -49.77
C VAL A 23 -10.85 -19.12 -49.99
N MET A 24 -10.17 -18.45 -50.92
CA MET A 24 -10.44 -17.03 -51.22
C MET A 24 -11.83 -16.80 -51.84
N ASN A 25 -12.40 -17.80 -52.50
CA ASN A 25 -13.75 -17.74 -53.07
C ASN A 25 -14.84 -18.25 -52.11
N LYS A 26 -14.47 -18.87 -50.97
CA LYS A 26 -15.44 -19.45 -50.02
C LYS A 26 -16.08 -18.46 -49.07
N THR A 27 -15.45 -17.31 -48.86
CA THR A 27 -15.89 -16.31 -47.91
C THR A 27 -15.77 -14.92 -48.51
N GLU A 28 -16.76 -14.08 -48.26
CA GLU A 28 -16.73 -12.65 -48.57
C GLU A 28 -15.90 -11.87 -47.52
N ILE A 29 -15.57 -12.51 -46.40
CA ILE A 29 -14.91 -11.92 -45.23
C ILE A 29 -13.38 -12.13 -45.33
N VAL A 30 -12.82 -11.85 -46.50
CA VAL A 30 -11.41 -12.10 -46.84
C VAL A 30 -10.45 -11.34 -45.92
N ASN A 31 -10.86 -10.18 -45.39
CA ASN A 31 -10.06 -9.36 -44.48
C ASN A 31 -9.69 -10.08 -43.18
N LYS A 32 -10.42 -11.12 -42.81
CA LYS A 32 -10.20 -11.92 -41.58
C LYS A 32 -9.31 -13.13 -41.79
N LEU A 33 -8.99 -13.47 -43.05
CA LEU A 33 -8.09 -14.57 -43.39
C LEU A 33 -6.62 -14.16 -43.18
N LYS A 34 -6.12 -14.13 -41.94
CA LYS A 34 -4.78 -13.63 -41.56
C LYS A 34 -3.64 -14.05 -42.51
N PHE A 35 -3.51 -15.34 -42.83
CA PHE A 35 -2.45 -15.86 -43.71
C PHE A 35 -2.78 -15.72 -45.19
N PHE A 36 -4.00 -16.08 -45.62
CA PHE A 36 -4.36 -16.06 -47.04
C PHE A 36 -4.59 -14.65 -47.59
N LYS A 37 -5.02 -13.70 -46.75
CA LYS A 37 -5.01 -12.27 -47.06
C LYS A 37 -3.59 -11.79 -47.35
N GLN A 38 -2.62 -12.16 -46.49
CA GLN A 38 -1.22 -11.79 -46.71
C GLN A 38 -0.71 -12.36 -48.04
N ILE A 39 -1.06 -13.60 -48.39
CA ILE A 39 -0.75 -14.17 -49.71
C ILE A 39 -1.36 -13.32 -50.83
N GLY A 40 -2.63 -12.93 -50.70
CA GLY A 40 -3.31 -12.08 -51.68
C GLY A 40 -2.64 -10.71 -51.85
N GLU A 41 -2.22 -10.09 -50.75
CA GLU A 41 -1.46 -8.84 -50.75
C GLU A 41 -0.11 -9.01 -51.46
N GLU A 42 0.60 -10.12 -51.22
CA GLU A 42 1.86 -10.41 -51.92
C GLU A 42 1.64 -10.71 -53.41
N ILE A 43 0.56 -11.40 -53.80
CA ILE A 43 0.19 -11.59 -55.21
C ILE A 43 -0.07 -10.23 -55.88
N GLN A 44 -0.82 -9.34 -55.24
CA GLN A 44 -1.05 -7.98 -55.74
C GLN A 44 0.26 -7.20 -55.85
N ARG A 45 1.13 -7.31 -54.82
CA ARG A 45 2.46 -6.69 -54.81
C ARG A 45 3.28 -7.17 -56.01
N LEU A 46 3.31 -8.47 -56.30
CA LEU A 46 4.05 -9.04 -57.43
C LEU A 46 3.54 -8.58 -58.80
N ARG A 47 2.24 -8.27 -58.91
CA ARG A 47 1.60 -7.76 -60.13
C ARG A 47 1.76 -6.25 -60.34
N SER A 48 2.02 -5.49 -59.30
CA SER A 48 2.18 -4.02 -59.37
C SER A 48 3.48 -3.57 -60.05
N VAL A 49 3.44 -2.44 -60.77
CA VAL A 49 4.63 -1.75 -61.30
C VAL A 49 5.20 -0.83 -60.23
N ARG A 50 6.51 -0.92 -59.97
CA ARG A 50 7.17 -0.22 -58.85
C ARG A 50 8.20 0.79 -59.33
N GLU A 51 8.35 1.88 -58.57
CA GLU A 51 9.34 2.93 -58.84
C GLU A 51 10.75 2.55 -58.38
N SER A 52 10.87 1.66 -57.38
CA SER A 52 12.13 1.14 -56.84
C SER A 52 11.98 -0.33 -56.39
N PRO A 53 13.08 -1.08 -56.22
CA PRO A 53 13.03 -2.42 -55.67
C PRO A 53 12.46 -2.46 -54.26
N GLU A 54 11.77 -3.55 -53.94
CA GLU A 54 11.32 -3.84 -52.58
C GLU A 54 12.14 -4.97 -51.97
N ILE A 55 12.71 -4.71 -50.78
CA ILE A 55 13.42 -5.72 -50.01
C ILE A 55 12.56 -6.09 -48.82
N ILE A 56 12.24 -7.37 -48.71
CA ILE A 56 11.24 -7.89 -47.79
C ILE A 56 11.90 -8.95 -46.93
N ALA A 57 11.95 -8.71 -45.62
CA ALA A 57 12.26 -9.77 -44.68
C ALA A 57 10.98 -10.59 -44.42
N LEU A 58 10.95 -11.81 -44.96
CA LEU A 58 9.87 -12.76 -44.74
C LEU A 58 10.13 -13.55 -43.46
N VAL A 59 9.47 -13.13 -42.39
CA VAL A 59 9.70 -13.63 -41.03
C VAL A 59 8.58 -14.58 -40.64
N ALA A 60 8.91 -15.85 -40.41
CA ALA A 60 7.94 -16.83 -39.90
C ALA A 60 8.62 -17.94 -39.09
N ASP A 61 7.93 -18.45 -38.08
CA ASP A 61 8.38 -19.62 -37.32
C ASP A 61 8.35 -20.90 -38.17
N TRP A 62 9.06 -21.93 -37.69
CA TRP A 62 9.11 -23.25 -38.31
C TRP A 62 7.70 -23.80 -38.56
N GLY A 63 7.40 -24.18 -39.81
CA GLY A 63 6.12 -24.79 -40.16
C GLY A 63 4.94 -23.82 -40.35
N GLN A 64 5.10 -22.51 -40.17
CA GLN A 64 4.02 -21.50 -40.37
C GLN A 64 3.61 -21.29 -41.85
N GLY A 65 4.30 -21.94 -42.79
CA GLY A 65 3.90 -21.95 -44.21
C GLY A 65 4.67 -21.01 -45.13
N LYS A 66 5.93 -20.69 -44.85
CA LYS A 66 6.80 -19.98 -45.82
C LYS A 66 6.85 -20.70 -47.16
N THR A 67 7.10 -22.01 -47.14
CA THR A 67 7.11 -22.83 -48.36
C THR A 67 5.77 -22.78 -49.07
N THR A 68 4.65 -22.84 -48.34
CA THR A 68 3.30 -22.74 -48.90
C THR A 68 3.05 -21.39 -49.57
N LEU A 69 3.42 -20.27 -48.94
CA LEU A 69 3.38 -18.93 -49.55
C LEU A 69 4.18 -18.93 -50.86
N LEU A 70 5.43 -19.38 -50.81
CA LEU A 70 6.32 -19.35 -51.98
C LEU A 70 5.79 -20.21 -53.13
N SER A 71 5.28 -21.42 -52.85
CA SER A 71 4.67 -22.28 -53.86
C SER A 71 3.45 -21.63 -54.51
N ILE A 72 2.64 -20.86 -53.77
CA ILE A 72 1.51 -20.11 -54.34
C ILE A 72 2.00 -18.95 -55.20
N LEU A 73 3.03 -18.23 -54.76
CA LEU A 73 3.59 -17.11 -55.50
C LEU A 73 4.29 -17.55 -56.79
N GLU A 74 4.93 -18.73 -56.81
CA GLU A 74 5.57 -19.31 -58.01
C GLU A 74 4.57 -19.54 -59.16
N GLU A 75 3.32 -19.88 -58.87
CA GLU A 75 2.24 -20.01 -59.88
C GLU A 75 1.84 -18.66 -60.47
N VAL A 76 2.08 -17.55 -59.76
CA VAL A 76 1.78 -16.20 -60.24
C VAL A 76 2.96 -15.60 -61.02
N LYS A 77 4.18 -15.81 -60.54
CA LYS A 77 5.40 -15.23 -61.11
C LYS A 77 6.61 -16.10 -60.76
N HIS A 78 7.50 -16.31 -61.72
CA HIS A 78 8.73 -17.08 -61.47
C HIS A 78 9.56 -16.44 -60.34
N ILE A 79 9.94 -17.25 -59.36
CA ILE A 79 10.81 -16.85 -58.24
C ILE A 79 12.16 -17.55 -58.39
N GLU A 80 13.24 -16.78 -58.52
CA GLU A 80 14.58 -17.36 -58.44
C GLU A 80 14.96 -17.62 -56.98
N LYS A 81 15.23 -18.88 -56.63
CA LYS A 81 15.62 -19.29 -55.28
C LYS A 81 17.15 -19.40 -55.18
N LEU A 82 17.73 -18.68 -54.24
CA LEU A 82 19.17 -18.64 -53.99
C LEU A 82 19.44 -19.03 -52.52
N ASN A 83 20.40 -19.92 -52.28
CA ASN A 83 20.87 -20.22 -50.94
C ASN A 83 21.90 -19.17 -50.50
N PHE A 84 21.77 -18.60 -49.29
CA PHE A 84 22.67 -17.57 -48.79
C PHE A 84 24.16 -17.98 -48.82
N VAL A 85 24.47 -19.23 -48.50
CA VAL A 85 25.85 -19.77 -48.52
C VAL A 85 26.45 -19.71 -49.93
N ASP A 86 25.65 -19.95 -50.96
CA ASP A 86 26.09 -19.87 -52.36
C ASP A 86 26.32 -18.41 -52.77
N ILE A 87 25.52 -17.47 -52.24
CA ILE A 87 25.75 -16.02 -52.40
C ILE A 87 27.11 -15.62 -51.83
N LEU A 88 27.48 -16.16 -50.67
CA LEU A 88 28.78 -15.89 -50.06
C LEU A 88 29.94 -16.51 -50.88
N LYS A 89 29.69 -17.57 -51.65
CA LYS A 89 30.74 -18.24 -52.45
C LYS A 89 30.95 -17.60 -53.83
N GLY A 90 29.97 -16.89 -54.39
CA GLY A 90 30.03 -16.30 -55.73
C GLY A 90 29.76 -14.79 -55.78
N ASN A 91 29.68 -14.25 -57.00
CA ASN A 91 29.12 -12.92 -57.26
C ASN A 91 27.74 -13.10 -57.87
N ILE A 92 26.70 -12.55 -57.23
CA ILE A 92 25.33 -12.62 -57.72
C ILE A 92 24.96 -11.29 -58.35
N ASP A 93 24.39 -11.37 -59.56
CA ASP A 93 23.79 -10.24 -60.24
C ASP A 93 22.26 -10.31 -60.12
N PHE A 94 21.70 -9.44 -59.28
CA PHE A 94 20.25 -9.30 -59.12
C PHE A 94 19.57 -8.65 -60.34
N SER A 95 20.30 -8.21 -61.36
CA SER A 95 19.75 -7.44 -62.48
C SER A 95 18.85 -8.22 -63.44
N GLN A 96 18.98 -9.55 -63.50
CA GLN A 96 18.26 -10.38 -64.48
C GLN A 96 16.88 -10.85 -64.00
N ASN A 97 16.56 -10.68 -62.72
CA ASN A 97 15.44 -11.36 -62.08
C ASN A 97 14.41 -10.38 -61.52
N GLU A 98 13.13 -10.58 -61.87
CA GLU A 98 12.04 -9.73 -61.36
C GLU A 98 11.65 -10.06 -59.90
N VAL A 99 11.87 -11.30 -59.45
CA VAL A 99 11.60 -11.75 -58.08
C VAL A 99 12.68 -12.74 -57.64
N VAL A 100 13.33 -12.46 -56.50
CA VAL A 100 14.40 -13.28 -55.92
C VAL A 100 14.04 -13.66 -54.49
N LEU A 101 14.19 -14.93 -54.14
CA LEU A 101 14.15 -15.43 -52.77
C LEU A 101 15.55 -15.84 -52.35
N ILE A 102 16.03 -15.25 -51.26
CA ILE A 102 17.25 -15.65 -50.58
C ILE A 102 16.85 -16.44 -49.35
N ASP A 103 17.15 -17.73 -49.37
CA ASP A 103 16.85 -18.64 -48.27
C ASP A 103 18.04 -18.80 -47.32
N GLU A 104 17.76 -19.23 -46.09
CA GLU A 104 18.76 -19.47 -45.04
C GLU A 104 19.64 -18.25 -44.71
N VAL A 105 19.09 -17.03 -44.76
CA VAL A 105 19.83 -15.79 -44.42
C VAL A 105 20.39 -15.83 -42.99
N GLU A 106 19.75 -16.61 -42.11
CA GLU A 106 20.20 -16.92 -40.76
C GLU A 106 21.60 -17.54 -40.64
N THR A 107 22.10 -18.19 -41.70
CA THR A 107 23.49 -18.66 -41.77
C THR A 107 24.51 -17.53 -41.67
N SER A 108 24.12 -16.28 -41.95
CA SER A 108 24.96 -15.09 -41.74
C SER A 108 25.41 -14.93 -40.28
N ILE A 109 24.65 -15.44 -39.31
CA ILE A 109 24.97 -15.36 -37.89
C ILE A 109 26.10 -16.32 -37.56
N GLU A 110 25.99 -17.58 -37.99
CA GLU A 110 26.95 -18.65 -37.71
C GLU A 110 28.28 -18.43 -38.44
N LEU A 111 28.19 -17.98 -39.70
CA LEU A 111 29.33 -17.79 -40.59
C LEU A 111 29.95 -16.39 -40.51
N LEU A 112 29.51 -15.54 -39.57
CA LEU A 112 29.96 -14.16 -39.45
C LEU A 112 31.48 -14.05 -39.25
N SER A 113 32.06 -14.95 -38.46
CA SER A 113 33.50 -14.95 -38.16
C SER A 113 34.36 -15.34 -39.37
N GLU A 114 33.86 -16.24 -40.22
CA GLU A 114 34.57 -16.76 -41.40
C GLU A 114 34.35 -15.88 -42.65
N TYR A 115 33.14 -15.34 -42.85
CA TYR A 115 32.74 -14.62 -44.08
C TYR A 115 32.37 -13.15 -43.84
N ARG A 116 32.89 -12.51 -42.78
CA ARG A 116 32.53 -11.16 -42.36
C ARG A 116 32.46 -10.14 -43.49
N ASP A 117 33.51 -10.04 -44.30
CA ASP A 117 33.60 -9.06 -45.40
C ASP A 117 32.58 -9.35 -46.50
N LYS A 118 32.33 -10.62 -46.82
CA LYS A 118 31.35 -11.01 -47.83
C LYS A 118 29.91 -10.77 -47.38
N ILE A 119 29.63 -11.00 -46.10
CA ILE A 119 28.33 -10.67 -45.49
C ILE A 119 28.12 -9.16 -45.51
N LYS A 120 29.18 -8.39 -45.21
CA LYS A 120 29.16 -6.93 -45.32
C LYS A 120 28.87 -6.48 -46.76
N ASP A 121 29.58 -7.03 -47.75
CA ASP A 121 29.36 -6.74 -49.16
C ASP A 121 27.94 -7.08 -49.64
N PHE A 122 27.38 -8.20 -49.16
CA PHE A 122 26.00 -8.56 -49.43
C PHE A 122 25.01 -7.46 -49.00
N TRP A 123 25.12 -7.00 -47.74
CA TRP A 123 24.23 -5.96 -47.22
C TRP A 123 24.43 -4.60 -47.89
N ILE A 124 25.66 -4.29 -48.32
CA ILE A 124 25.93 -3.10 -49.15
C ILE A 124 25.20 -3.23 -50.51
N LYS A 125 25.29 -4.37 -51.18
CA LYS A 125 24.59 -4.62 -52.45
C LYS A 125 23.06 -4.55 -52.30
N ILE A 126 22.51 -5.10 -51.21
CA ILE A 126 21.09 -4.98 -50.86
C ILE A 126 20.69 -3.50 -50.71
N LYS A 127 21.50 -2.69 -50.00
CA LYS A 127 21.28 -1.26 -49.84
C LYS A 127 21.37 -0.50 -51.16
N GLU A 128 22.33 -0.82 -52.02
CA GLU A 128 22.48 -0.23 -53.36
C GLU A 128 21.29 -0.59 -54.27
N LEU A 129 20.87 -1.85 -54.26
CA LEU A 129 19.71 -2.33 -55.01
C LEU A 129 18.45 -1.56 -54.63
N ALA A 130 18.20 -1.37 -53.33
CA ALA A 130 17.06 -0.61 -52.82
C ALA A 130 17.00 0.85 -53.31
N ASN A 131 18.12 1.44 -53.74
CA ASN A 131 18.16 2.81 -54.29
C ASN A 131 18.15 2.85 -55.83
N SER A 132 18.01 1.70 -56.50
CA SER A 132 17.92 1.64 -57.97
C SER A 132 16.49 1.82 -58.46
N ASN A 133 16.31 2.07 -59.77
CA ASN A 133 14.97 2.18 -60.40
C ASN A 133 14.51 0.84 -61.02
N LYS A 134 14.98 -0.29 -60.49
CA LYS A 134 14.64 -1.62 -61.02
C LYS A 134 13.30 -2.09 -60.44
N ASN A 135 12.51 -2.82 -61.22
CA ASN A 135 11.24 -3.39 -60.73
C ASN A 135 11.45 -4.80 -60.13
N ILE A 136 12.18 -4.89 -59.02
CA ILE A 136 12.62 -6.16 -58.41
C ILE A 136 12.01 -6.33 -57.01
N VAL A 137 11.65 -7.56 -56.63
CA VAL A 137 11.40 -7.92 -55.22
C VAL A 137 12.46 -8.89 -54.74
N VAL A 138 13.04 -8.61 -53.57
CA VAL A 138 13.94 -9.54 -52.89
C VAL A 138 13.30 -9.98 -51.58
N TYR A 139 12.96 -11.26 -51.47
CA TYR A 139 12.54 -11.88 -50.23
C TYR A 139 13.76 -12.44 -49.50
N LEU A 140 13.94 -12.04 -48.24
CA LEU A 140 14.93 -12.57 -47.31
C LEU A 140 14.18 -13.49 -46.33
N SER A 141 14.28 -14.80 -46.53
CA SER A 141 13.63 -15.80 -45.67
C SER A 141 14.45 -15.99 -44.40
N MET A 142 13.80 -15.78 -43.24
CA MET A 142 14.45 -15.96 -41.94
C MET A 142 13.45 -16.23 -40.80
N THR A 143 13.86 -16.91 -39.75
CA THR A 143 13.05 -17.08 -38.53
C THR A 143 12.93 -15.76 -37.73
N PRO A 144 11.96 -15.60 -36.80
CA PRO A 144 11.87 -14.42 -35.94
C PRO A 144 13.13 -14.16 -35.11
N SER A 145 13.75 -15.24 -34.61
CA SER A 145 15.04 -15.19 -33.91
C SER A 145 16.16 -14.69 -34.81
N ALA A 146 16.27 -15.24 -36.03
CA ALA A 146 17.28 -14.80 -36.99
C ALA A 146 17.10 -13.34 -37.41
N TYR A 147 15.86 -12.90 -37.67
CA TYR A 147 15.56 -11.50 -37.94
C TYR A 147 16.06 -10.61 -36.80
N SER A 148 15.74 -10.98 -35.56
CA SER A 148 16.10 -10.19 -34.38
C SER A 148 17.60 -10.14 -34.14
N LYS A 149 18.35 -11.21 -34.43
CA LYS A 149 19.82 -11.22 -34.33
C LYS A 149 20.49 -10.46 -35.48
N ILE A 150 20.02 -10.66 -36.71
CA ILE A 150 20.59 -10.00 -37.89
C ILE A 150 20.37 -8.49 -37.80
N PHE A 151 19.13 -8.05 -37.59
CA PHE A 151 18.81 -6.63 -37.52
C PHE A 151 19.12 -6.04 -36.13
N GLY A 152 19.02 -6.79 -35.04
CA GLY A 152 19.31 -6.27 -33.70
C GLY A 152 20.80 -6.17 -33.37
N GLU A 153 21.63 -7.10 -33.86
CA GLU A 153 23.04 -7.23 -33.43
C GLU A 153 24.00 -7.19 -34.62
N VAL A 154 23.89 -8.14 -35.56
CA VAL A 154 24.88 -8.33 -36.64
C VAL A 154 25.00 -7.09 -37.52
N LEU A 155 23.89 -6.51 -37.97
CA LEU A 155 23.89 -5.32 -38.81
C LEU A 155 24.33 -4.07 -38.05
N ARG A 156 24.04 -3.97 -36.75
CA ARG A 156 24.53 -2.86 -35.92
C ARG A 156 26.04 -2.94 -35.75
N ASP A 157 26.59 -4.13 -35.58
CA ASP A 157 28.03 -4.35 -35.49
C ASP A 157 28.76 -4.11 -36.82
N LEU A 158 28.16 -4.51 -37.95
CA LEU A 158 28.76 -4.33 -39.27
C LEU A 158 28.62 -2.90 -39.81
N PHE A 159 27.55 -2.18 -39.43
CA PHE A 159 27.20 -0.86 -39.97
C PHE A 159 26.67 0.11 -38.88
N PRO A 160 27.41 0.39 -37.80
CA PRO A 160 26.90 1.17 -36.66
C PRO A 160 26.35 2.55 -37.05
N GLU A 161 26.94 3.21 -38.06
CA GLU A 161 26.54 4.54 -38.52
C GLU A 161 25.41 4.53 -39.56
N THR A 162 25.19 3.43 -40.28
CA THR A 162 24.20 3.36 -41.39
C THR A 162 23.13 2.31 -41.19
N TYR A 163 23.12 1.66 -40.03
CA TYR A 163 22.20 0.61 -39.63
C TYR A 163 20.74 1.04 -39.78
N GLU A 164 20.34 2.18 -39.21
CA GLU A 164 18.94 2.66 -39.29
C GLU A 164 18.48 2.83 -40.73
N ALA A 165 19.40 3.26 -41.61
CA ALA A 165 19.12 3.45 -43.02
C ALA A 165 18.99 2.10 -43.77
N ILE A 166 19.64 1.03 -43.31
CA ILE A 166 19.45 -0.33 -43.84
C ILE A 166 18.12 -0.89 -43.35
N GLU A 167 17.82 -0.76 -42.06
CA GLU A 167 16.58 -1.24 -41.44
C GLU A 167 15.34 -0.61 -42.10
N GLN A 168 15.32 0.70 -42.31
CA GLN A 168 14.19 1.40 -42.94
C GLN A 168 13.90 0.97 -44.39
N ARG A 169 14.90 0.40 -45.09
CA ARG A 169 14.75 -0.07 -46.48
C ARG A 169 14.24 -1.49 -46.59
N VAL A 170 14.26 -2.26 -45.50
CA VAL A 170 13.78 -3.63 -45.46
C VAL A 170 12.39 -3.67 -44.82
N LYS A 171 11.38 -4.01 -45.63
CA LYS A 171 10.01 -4.21 -45.13
C LYS A 171 9.93 -5.55 -44.41
N ARG A 172 9.52 -5.54 -43.15
CA ARG A 172 9.25 -6.77 -42.41
C ARG A 172 7.84 -7.28 -42.71
N ILE A 173 7.73 -8.51 -43.21
CA ILE A 173 6.45 -9.22 -43.33
C ILE A 173 6.48 -10.40 -42.38
N HIS A 174 5.54 -10.44 -41.45
CA HIS A 174 5.40 -11.54 -40.51
C HIS A 174 4.25 -12.45 -40.96
N LEU A 175 4.54 -13.73 -41.24
CA LEU A 175 3.47 -14.69 -41.53
C LEU A 175 2.79 -15.06 -40.21
N MET A 176 1.55 -14.62 -40.07
CA MET A 176 0.70 -14.93 -38.92
C MET A 176 0.18 -16.37 -39.00
N PRO A 177 -0.03 -17.04 -37.85
CA PRO A 177 -0.73 -18.31 -37.84
C PRO A 177 -2.15 -18.16 -38.38
N PRO A 178 -2.71 -19.22 -38.99
CA PRO A 178 -4.06 -19.20 -39.53
C PRO A 178 -5.09 -19.02 -38.41
N SER A 179 -6.07 -18.14 -38.64
CA SER A 179 -7.27 -17.98 -37.81
C SER A 179 -8.15 -19.23 -37.81
N LYS A 180 -9.11 -19.32 -36.89
CA LYS A 180 -10.08 -20.41 -36.86
C LYS A 180 -10.97 -20.38 -38.10
N LEU A 181 -11.34 -19.19 -38.56
CA LEU A 181 -12.07 -19.01 -39.81
C LEU A 181 -11.29 -19.57 -41.00
N GLU A 182 -9.99 -19.27 -41.10
CA GLU A 182 -9.15 -19.84 -42.16
C GLU A 182 -9.03 -21.35 -42.08
N PHE A 183 -8.89 -21.89 -40.88
CA PHE A 183 -8.85 -23.32 -40.66
C PHE A 183 -10.14 -23.99 -41.14
N LEU A 184 -11.30 -23.43 -40.79
CA LEU A 184 -12.61 -23.92 -41.22
C LEU A 184 -12.79 -23.80 -42.75
N ALA A 185 -12.38 -22.69 -43.37
CA ALA A 185 -12.47 -22.49 -44.82
C ALA A 185 -11.57 -23.49 -45.59
N VAL A 186 -10.36 -23.74 -45.10
CA VAL A 186 -9.46 -24.77 -45.65
C VAL A 186 -10.12 -26.15 -45.54
N MET A 187 -10.68 -26.49 -44.37
CA MET A 187 -11.34 -27.77 -44.19
C MET A 187 -12.58 -27.91 -45.07
N ASP A 188 -13.40 -26.88 -45.26
CA ASP A 188 -14.56 -26.92 -46.18
C ASP A 188 -14.12 -27.23 -47.62
N CYS A 189 -13.10 -26.53 -48.11
CA CYS A 189 -12.54 -26.80 -49.44
C CYS A 189 -12.03 -28.23 -49.59
N LEU A 190 -11.34 -28.75 -48.58
CA LEU A 190 -10.78 -30.10 -48.60
C LEU A 190 -11.86 -31.19 -48.51
N LEU A 191 -12.88 -30.99 -47.69
CA LEU A 191 -14.05 -31.87 -47.62
C LEU A 191 -14.77 -31.89 -48.98
N GLU A 192 -14.91 -30.73 -49.63
CA GLU A 192 -15.54 -30.62 -50.95
C GLU A 192 -14.75 -31.30 -52.06
N PHE A 193 -13.43 -31.07 -52.14
CA PHE A 193 -12.55 -31.74 -53.10
C PHE A 193 -12.58 -33.26 -52.97
N ASN A 194 -12.88 -33.79 -51.78
CA ASN A 194 -12.94 -35.22 -51.49
C ASN A 194 -14.37 -35.77 -51.37
N LYS A 195 -15.41 -34.94 -51.59
CA LYS A 195 -16.83 -35.32 -51.45
C LYS A 195 -17.18 -35.93 -50.08
N LEU A 196 -16.58 -35.42 -49.02
CA LEU A 196 -16.83 -35.84 -47.63
C LEU A 196 -17.99 -35.06 -47.01
N ASN A 197 -18.58 -35.59 -45.93
CA ASN A 197 -19.68 -34.92 -45.23
C ASN A 197 -19.22 -33.60 -44.59
N LYS A 198 -19.90 -32.50 -44.91
CA LYS A 198 -19.64 -31.16 -44.37
C LYS A 198 -20.02 -30.99 -42.89
N ASP A 199 -20.86 -31.87 -42.34
CA ASP A 199 -21.21 -31.86 -40.91
C ASP A 199 -19.98 -32.00 -40.00
N LEU A 200 -18.89 -32.58 -40.52
CA LEU A 200 -17.63 -32.69 -39.79
C LEU A 200 -17.06 -31.32 -39.36
N LEU A 201 -17.39 -30.23 -40.07
CA LEU A 201 -16.94 -28.87 -39.73
C LEU A 201 -17.44 -28.38 -38.37
N GLU A 202 -18.61 -28.84 -37.91
CA GLU A 202 -19.16 -28.47 -36.59
C GLU A 202 -18.28 -28.97 -35.43
N TYR A 203 -17.43 -29.96 -35.68
CA TYR A 203 -16.61 -30.66 -34.69
C TYR A 203 -15.12 -30.31 -34.82
N MET A 204 -14.80 -29.19 -35.48
CA MET A 204 -13.43 -28.76 -35.75
C MET A 204 -12.86 -27.81 -34.69
N ASP A 205 -13.62 -27.48 -33.64
CA ASP A 205 -13.15 -26.57 -32.58
C ASP A 205 -11.99 -27.18 -31.79
N LEU A 206 -12.15 -28.40 -31.28
CA LEU A 206 -11.07 -29.07 -30.56
C LEU A 206 -9.83 -29.29 -31.42
N PRO A 207 -9.91 -29.85 -32.65
CA PRO A 207 -8.76 -29.95 -33.54
C PRO A 207 -8.02 -28.63 -33.73
N TYR A 208 -8.74 -27.52 -33.96
CA TYR A 208 -8.11 -26.20 -34.11
C TYR A 208 -7.27 -25.82 -32.89
N TRP A 209 -7.79 -26.08 -31.68
CA TRP A 209 -7.07 -25.75 -30.44
C TRP A 209 -6.00 -26.75 -30.06
N THR A 210 -6.09 -28.03 -30.42
CA THR A 210 -5.13 -29.05 -29.98
C THR A 210 -4.03 -29.33 -31.00
N ILE A 211 -4.22 -28.96 -32.27
CA ILE A 211 -3.22 -29.22 -33.31
C ILE A 211 -2.21 -28.07 -33.33
N GLY A 212 -0.93 -28.42 -33.44
CA GLY A 212 0.12 -27.45 -33.68
C GLY A 212 -0.20 -26.63 -34.93
N GLN A 213 -0.08 -25.30 -34.88
CA GLN A 213 -0.40 -24.37 -35.99
C GLN A 213 0.54 -24.49 -37.21
N GLU A 214 1.31 -25.56 -37.30
CA GLU A 214 2.19 -25.86 -38.44
C GLU A 214 1.38 -26.48 -39.59
N ARG A 215 1.61 -26.02 -40.83
CA ARG A 215 0.92 -26.53 -42.02
C ARG A 215 1.03 -28.04 -42.22
N ARG A 216 2.21 -28.62 -41.92
CA ARG A 216 2.42 -30.08 -41.99
C ARG A 216 1.49 -30.86 -41.04
N ARG A 217 1.14 -30.29 -39.89
CA ARG A 217 0.24 -30.92 -38.92
C ARG A 217 -1.21 -30.82 -39.35
N PHE A 218 -1.60 -29.71 -39.97
CA PHE A 218 -2.91 -29.59 -40.61
C PHE A 218 -3.06 -30.58 -41.77
N ALA A 219 -2.01 -30.75 -42.57
CA ALA A 219 -1.97 -31.78 -43.62
C ALA A 219 -2.12 -33.19 -43.04
N ARG A 220 -1.36 -33.54 -42.00
CA ARG A 220 -1.50 -34.82 -41.28
C ARG A 220 -2.87 -35.02 -40.68
N PHE A 221 -3.41 -34.01 -40.01
CA PHE A 221 -4.75 -34.08 -39.46
C PHE A 221 -5.79 -34.36 -40.55
N PHE A 222 -5.76 -33.62 -41.67
CA PHE A 222 -6.68 -33.90 -42.75
C PHE A 222 -6.50 -35.31 -43.34
N ASN A 223 -5.27 -35.68 -43.70
CA ASN A 223 -4.97 -36.93 -44.39
C ASN A 223 -5.15 -38.18 -43.50
N ASP A 224 -4.72 -38.12 -42.24
CA ASP A 224 -4.64 -39.27 -41.34
C ASP A 224 -5.83 -39.38 -40.39
N VAL A 225 -6.50 -38.25 -40.10
CA VAL A 225 -7.65 -38.21 -39.19
C VAL A 225 -8.94 -38.00 -39.97
N VAL A 226 -9.12 -36.84 -40.62
CA VAL A 226 -10.39 -36.46 -41.27
C VAL A 226 -10.76 -37.42 -42.41
N CYS A 227 -9.82 -37.71 -43.31
CA CYS A 227 -10.05 -38.60 -44.45
C CYS A 227 -10.43 -40.03 -44.02
N LYS A 228 -9.78 -40.57 -42.98
CA LYS A 228 -10.11 -41.91 -42.46
C LYS A 228 -11.43 -41.90 -41.69
N ALA A 229 -11.68 -40.85 -40.92
CA ALA A 229 -12.91 -40.69 -40.17
C ALA A 229 -14.13 -40.55 -41.09
N GLY A 230 -14.01 -39.81 -42.20
CA GLY A 230 -15.07 -39.60 -43.18
C GLY A 230 -15.56 -40.88 -43.87
N GLU A 231 -14.79 -41.97 -43.83
CA GLU A 231 -15.16 -43.28 -44.36
C GLU A 231 -15.87 -44.17 -43.32
N SER A 232 -15.95 -43.73 -42.06
CA SER A 232 -16.57 -44.48 -40.95
C SER A 232 -18.09 -44.30 -40.89
N LYS A 233 -18.77 -45.26 -40.25
CA LYS A 233 -20.21 -45.15 -39.91
C LYS A 233 -20.49 -44.11 -38.82
N SER A 234 -19.51 -43.83 -37.95
CA SER A 234 -19.56 -42.75 -36.96
C SER A 234 -18.34 -41.84 -37.15
N PRO A 235 -18.39 -40.90 -38.11
CA PRO A 235 -17.25 -40.09 -38.47
C PRO A 235 -16.68 -39.26 -37.31
N VAL A 236 -17.55 -38.67 -36.47
CA VAL A 236 -17.10 -37.80 -35.37
C VAL A 236 -16.40 -38.59 -34.27
N ASP A 237 -16.95 -39.72 -33.86
CA ASP A 237 -16.33 -40.58 -32.83
C ASP A 237 -15.01 -41.20 -33.35
N MET A 238 -14.96 -41.57 -34.63
CA MET A 238 -13.72 -42.04 -35.26
C MET A 238 -12.67 -40.91 -35.34
N MET A 239 -13.11 -39.69 -35.63
CA MET A 239 -12.24 -38.50 -35.64
C MET A 239 -11.63 -38.25 -34.26
N PHE A 240 -12.45 -38.33 -33.19
CA PHE A 240 -11.98 -38.21 -31.81
C PHE A 240 -10.91 -39.26 -31.48
N LYS A 241 -11.20 -40.55 -31.74
CA LYS A 241 -10.26 -41.65 -31.49
C LYS A 241 -8.94 -41.51 -32.25
N LEU A 242 -9.02 -41.18 -33.54
CA LEU A 242 -7.82 -40.96 -34.35
C LEU A 242 -7.03 -39.72 -33.92
N LEU A 243 -7.68 -38.72 -33.32
CA LEU A 243 -6.99 -37.58 -32.74
C LEU A 243 -6.23 -37.96 -31.46
N VAL A 244 -6.85 -38.78 -30.59
CA VAL A 244 -6.22 -39.35 -29.39
C VAL A 244 -4.99 -40.19 -29.78
N ASP A 245 -5.13 -41.05 -30.78
CA ASP A 245 -4.07 -41.99 -31.18
C ASP A 245 -2.89 -41.29 -31.89
N ASN A 246 -3.11 -40.11 -32.49
CA ASN A 246 -2.11 -39.44 -33.32
C ASN A 246 -1.23 -38.47 -32.51
N GLN A 247 -0.12 -39.01 -32.01
CA GLN A 247 0.88 -38.28 -31.22
C GLN A 247 1.62 -37.17 -31.99
N ASN A 248 1.54 -37.14 -33.32
CA ASN A 248 2.31 -36.21 -34.16
C ASN A 248 1.58 -34.90 -34.46
N LEU A 249 0.36 -34.71 -33.96
CA LEU A 249 -0.44 -33.51 -34.19
C LEU A 249 -0.13 -32.38 -33.22
N ASN A 250 0.29 -32.71 -31.99
CA ASN A 250 0.66 -31.74 -30.96
C ASN A 250 2.17 -31.84 -30.62
N GLU A 251 2.80 -30.72 -30.25
CA GLU A 251 4.22 -30.68 -29.90
C GLU A 251 4.51 -31.44 -28.61
N GLU A 252 3.50 -31.56 -27.75
CA GLU A 252 3.53 -32.27 -26.48
C GLU A 252 3.34 -33.78 -26.65
N GLY A 253 3.17 -34.28 -27.89
CA GLY A 253 3.02 -35.71 -28.17
C GLY A 253 1.63 -36.28 -27.87
N GLU A 254 0.70 -35.47 -27.37
CA GLU A 254 -0.67 -35.85 -27.05
C GLU A 254 -1.59 -34.65 -27.30
N THR A 255 -2.72 -34.86 -27.98
CA THR A 255 -3.75 -33.82 -28.22
C THR A 255 -4.79 -33.80 -27.10
N ILE A 256 -5.22 -34.99 -26.65
CA ILE A 256 -6.24 -35.23 -25.64
C ILE A 256 -5.63 -36.07 -24.53
N ARG A 257 -5.78 -35.62 -23.28
CA ARG A 257 -5.27 -36.31 -22.08
C ARG A 257 -6.15 -37.51 -21.76
N ILE A 258 -5.82 -38.65 -22.33
CA ILE A 258 -6.69 -39.83 -22.31
C ILE A 258 -7.02 -40.27 -20.88
N ASN A 259 -6.08 -40.15 -19.94
CA ASN A 259 -6.28 -40.51 -18.55
C ASN A 259 -7.34 -39.64 -17.85
N GLU A 260 -7.43 -38.36 -18.19
CA GLU A 260 -8.43 -37.44 -17.62
C GLU A 260 -9.80 -37.68 -18.27
N VAL A 261 -9.83 -37.87 -19.59
CA VAL A 261 -11.05 -38.21 -20.33
C VAL A 261 -11.69 -39.50 -19.80
N ILE A 262 -10.89 -40.56 -19.57
CA ILE A 262 -11.38 -41.83 -19.02
C ILE A 262 -12.03 -41.65 -17.64
N LYS A 263 -11.61 -40.66 -16.82
CA LYS A 263 -12.27 -40.40 -15.53
C LYS A 263 -13.70 -39.91 -15.71
N PHE A 264 -13.96 -39.12 -16.75
CA PHE A 264 -15.31 -38.65 -17.08
C PHE A 264 -16.15 -39.77 -17.71
N GLU A 265 -15.57 -40.60 -18.56
CA GLU A 265 -16.27 -41.72 -19.22
C GLU A 265 -16.73 -42.82 -18.26
N LYS A 266 -16.04 -43.03 -17.13
CA LYS A 266 -16.30 -44.14 -16.19
C LYS A 266 -17.75 -44.27 -15.71
N ASN A 267 -18.50 -43.16 -15.69
CA ASN A 267 -19.87 -43.11 -15.20
C ASN A 267 -20.90 -42.88 -16.32
N LEU A 268 -20.49 -42.96 -17.58
CA LEU A 268 -21.34 -42.71 -18.75
C LEU A 268 -21.68 -44.03 -19.46
N ASP A 269 -22.91 -44.14 -19.98
CA ASP A 269 -23.23 -45.21 -20.91
C ASP A 269 -22.62 -44.98 -22.30
N LYS A 270 -22.70 -45.97 -23.20
CA LYS A 270 -22.09 -45.88 -24.53
C LYS A 270 -22.59 -44.68 -25.35
N ASN A 271 -23.89 -44.35 -25.28
CA ASN A 271 -24.44 -43.23 -26.02
C ASN A 271 -24.02 -41.89 -25.39
N GLU A 272 -23.95 -41.84 -24.06
CA GLU A 272 -23.45 -40.68 -23.33
C GLU A 272 -21.96 -40.41 -23.57
N VAL A 273 -21.14 -41.47 -23.72
CA VAL A 273 -19.74 -41.35 -24.15
C VAL A 273 -19.63 -40.78 -25.56
N GLU A 274 -20.42 -41.30 -26.52
CA GLU A 274 -20.43 -40.77 -27.88
C GLU A 274 -20.88 -39.30 -27.93
N GLU A 275 -21.85 -38.90 -27.09
CA GLU A 275 -22.28 -37.50 -26.96
C GLU A 275 -21.23 -36.63 -26.26
N PHE A 276 -20.54 -37.16 -25.24
CA PHE A 276 -19.42 -36.48 -24.59
C PHE A 276 -18.30 -36.16 -25.59
N HIS A 277 -17.92 -37.12 -26.44
CA HIS A 277 -16.92 -36.89 -27.49
C HIS A 277 -17.35 -35.79 -28.46
N LYS A 278 -18.61 -35.78 -28.89
CA LYS A 278 -19.16 -34.73 -29.77
C LYS A 278 -19.13 -33.36 -29.11
N ILE A 279 -19.55 -33.27 -27.84
CA ILE A 279 -19.51 -32.03 -27.05
C ILE A 279 -18.07 -31.54 -26.92
N LEU A 280 -17.12 -32.42 -26.61
CA LEU A 280 -15.72 -32.05 -26.47
C LEU A 280 -15.10 -31.60 -27.81
N MET A 281 -15.42 -32.27 -28.92
CA MET A 281 -14.96 -31.91 -30.26
C MET A 281 -15.50 -30.56 -30.76
N SER A 282 -16.76 -30.26 -30.45
CA SER A 282 -17.40 -28.99 -30.82
C SER A 282 -17.11 -27.85 -29.85
N ARG A 283 -16.86 -28.15 -28.56
CA ARG A 283 -16.68 -27.28 -27.38
C ARG A 283 -17.85 -26.32 -27.11
N ILE A 284 -18.38 -25.69 -28.16
CA ILE A 284 -19.61 -24.91 -28.18
C ILE A 284 -20.65 -25.68 -29.00
N PHE A 285 -21.78 -25.99 -28.37
CA PHE A 285 -22.78 -26.91 -28.91
C PHE A 285 -24.20 -26.40 -28.63
N THR A 286 -25.18 -26.96 -29.35
CA THR A 286 -26.61 -26.58 -29.22
C THR A 286 -27.48 -27.68 -28.62
N SER A 287 -26.95 -28.90 -28.47
CA SER A 287 -27.63 -29.98 -27.75
C SER A 287 -27.67 -29.69 -26.25
N LYS A 288 -28.55 -30.40 -25.51
CA LYS A 288 -28.57 -30.28 -24.05
C LYS A 288 -27.29 -30.92 -23.48
N PRO A 289 -26.64 -30.28 -22.49
CA PRO A 289 -25.47 -30.85 -21.84
C PRO A 289 -25.84 -32.15 -21.12
N ILE A 290 -24.95 -33.15 -21.20
CA ILE A 290 -25.02 -34.37 -20.38
C ILE A 290 -24.82 -34.03 -18.89
N GLU A 291 -25.36 -34.85 -18.00
CA GLU A 291 -25.44 -34.54 -16.56
C GLU A 291 -24.08 -34.22 -15.93
N VAL A 292 -23.06 -35.02 -16.26
CA VAL A 292 -21.69 -34.91 -15.71
C VAL A 292 -21.02 -33.57 -16.06
N LEU A 293 -21.48 -32.89 -17.12
CA LEU A 293 -20.91 -31.62 -17.57
C LEU A 293 -21.67 -30.38 -17.10
N LYS A 294 -22.81 -30.53 -16.39
CA LYS A 294 -23.67 -29.40 -16.03
C LYS A 294 -22.95 -28.27 -15.30
N ASP A 295 -22.05 -28.62 -14.37
CA ASP A 295 -21.31 -27.64 -13.57
C ASP A 295 -20.16 -26.98 -14.34
N TYR A 296 -19.82 -27.51 -15.51
CA TYR A 296 -18.70 -27.06 -16.34
C TYR A 296 -19.16 -26.42 -17.66
N VAL A 297 -20.45 -26.17 -17.81
CA VAL A 297 -21.03 -25.62 -19.03
C VAL A 297 -21.54 -24.21 -18.76
N VAL A 298 -21.19 -23.31 -19.67
CA VAL A 298 -21.66 -21.93 -19.71
C VAL A 298 -22.84 -21.85 -20.67
N GLU A 299 -23.97 -21.39 -20.18
CA GLU A 299 -25.15 -21.13 -21.00
C GLU A 299 -25.02 -19.80 -21.75
N GLY A 300 -25.41 -19.79 -23.03
CA GLY A 300 -25.37 -18.59 -23.86
C GLY A 300 -26.26 -18.71 -25.10
N TYR A 301 -25.94 -17.91 -26.12
CA TYR A 301 -26.67 -17.83 -27.36
C TYR A 301 -25.75 -17.56 -28.55
N LEU A 302 -26.22 -17.94 -29.73
CA LEU A 302 -25.53 -17.70 -31.00
C LEU A 302 -26.09 -16.48 -31.72
N VAL A 303 -25.19 -15.72 -32.33
CA VAL A 303 -25.47 -14.59 -33.21
C VAL A 303 -24.76 -14.82 -34.55
N ASP A 304 -25.39 -14.43 -35.67
CA ASP A 304 -24.76 -14.53 -36.98
C ASP A 304 -23.43 -13.74 -37.02
N TYR A 305 -22.40 -14.29 -37.64
CA TYR A 305 -21.07 -13.66 -37.70
C TYR A 305 -21.09 -12.23 -38.25
N TYR A 306 -21.91 -11.95 -39.27
CA TYR A 306 -22.05 -10.58 -39.81
C TYR A 306 -22.53 -9.58 -38.76
N SER A 307 -23.45 -9.98 -37.86
CA SER A 307 -23.90 -9.11 -36.77
C SER A 307 -22.77 -8.85 -35.77
N TRP A 308 -21.92 -9.83 -35.50
CA TRP A 308 -20.73 -9.65 -34.68
C TRP A 308 -19.73 -8.68 -35.33
N ALA A 309 -19.42 -8.88 -36.61
CA ALA A 309 -18.49 -8.04 -37.37
C ALA A 309 -18.94 -6.57 -37.49
N GLU A 310 -20.25 -6.29 -37.48
CA GLU A 310 -20.77 -4.92 -37.44
C GLU A 310 -20.46 -4.18 -36.13
N VAL A 311 -20.42 -4.90 -35.01
CA VAL A 311 -20.30 -4.31 -33.66
C VAL A 311 -18.85 -4.29 -33.18
N VAL A 312 -18.04 -5.26 -33.61
CA VAL A 312 -16.65 -5.43 -33.18
C VAL A 312 -15.70 -4.97 -34.29
N LYS A 313 -14.82 -4.00 -34.00
CA LYS A 313 -13.81 -3.52 -34.95
C LYS A 313 -12.70 -4.56 -35.15
N ASP A 314 -12.12 -4.60 -36.36
CA ASP A 314 -11.12 -5.60 -36.78
C ASP A 314 -9.90 -5.71 -35.85
N GLY A 315 -9.58 -6.94 -35.40
CA GLY A 315 -8.24 -7.27 -34.87
C GLY A 315 -8.14 -8.32 -33.76
N ASP A 316 -9.22 -8.66 -33.06
CA ASP A 316 -9.08 -9.39 -31.79
C ASP A 316 -9.09 -10.92 -31.93
N ILE A 317 -8.13 -11.58 -31.26
CA ILE A 317 -7.99 -13.05 -31.13
C ILE A 317 -9.24 -13.70 -30.50
N ILE A 318 -10.04 -12.89 -29.79
CA ILE A 318 -11.29 -13.26 -29.10
C ILE A 318 -12.29 -13.92 -30.04
N GLU A 319 -12.33 -13.46 -31.29
CA GLU A 319 -13.21 -13.99 -32.32
C GLU A 319 -13.01 -15.50 -32.51
N ASP A 320 -11.76 -15.98 -32.54
CA ASP A 320 -11.44 -17.39 -32.74
C ASP A 320 -11.99 -18.26 -31.59
N PHE A 321 -12.05 -17.74 -30.36
CA PHE A 321 -12.62 -18.45 -29.20
C PHE A 321 -14.13 -18.53 -29.19
N LEU A 322 -14.81 -17.68 -29.96
CA LEU A 322 -16.27 -17.59 -29.92
C LEU A 322 -16.91 -18.06 -31.22
N LEU A 323 -16.13 -18.15 -32.30
CA LEU A 323 -16.59 -18.58 -33.61
C LEU A 323 -17.08 -20.03 -33.57
N VAL A 324 -18.27 -20.27 -34.11
CA VAL A 324 -18.93 -21.57 -34.21
C VAL A 324 -19.39 -21.75 -35.65
N TYR A 325 -19.25 -22.98 -36.17
CA TYR A 325 -19.83 -23.36 -37.45
C TYR A 325 -21.02 -24.28 -37.21
N LEU A 326 -22.17 -23.99 -37.81
CA LEU A 326 -23.34 -24.87 -37.84
C LEU A 326 -23.77 -25.09 -39.29
N ASN A 327 -23.84 -26.34 -39.73
CA ASN A 327 -24.12 -26.70 -41.12
C ASN A 327 -25.62 -26.60 -41.47
N GLU A 328 -26.17 -25.38 -41.45
CA GLU A 328 -27.61 -25.14 -41.62
C GLU A 328 -27.98 -24.59 -43.02
N LYS A 329 -27.02 -24.04 -43.76
CA LYS A 329 -27.21 -23.34 -45.06
C LYS A 329 -26.12 -23.72 -46.07
N ASP A 330 -26.29 -23.33 -47.34
CA ASP A 330 -25.40 -23.75 -48.45
C ASP A 330 -24.03 -23.04 -48.54
N SER A 331 -23.76 -22.04 -47.70
CA SER A 331 -22.55 -21.21 -47.78
C SER A 331 -21.83 -21.12 -46.44
N LEU A 332 -20.49 -21.14 -46.46
CA LEU A 332 -19.63 -21.03 -45.27
C LEU A 332 -20.05 -19.84 -44.40
N ASP A 333 -20.09 -18.63 -44.96
CA ASP A 333 -20.32 -17.40 -44.19
C ASP A 333 -21.67 -17.36 -43.46
N LYS A 334 -22.74 -17.88 -44.09
CA LYS A 334 -24.07 -17.90 -43.47
C LYS A 334 -24.21 -18.94 -42.36
N ASN A 335 -23.25 -19.88 -42.27
CA ASN A 335 -23.15 -20.92 -41.27
C ASN A 335 -22.21 -20.55 -40.12
N LEU A 336 -21.56 -19.38 -40.18
CA LEU A 336 -20.72 -18.87 -39.12
C LEU A 336 -21.56 -18.11 -38.10
N TYR A 337 -21.39 -18.50 -36.84
CA TYR A 337 -22.02 -17.90 -35.69
C TYR A 337 -20.96 -17.53 -34.66
N VAL A 338 -21.32 -16.63 -33.74
CA VAL A 338 -20.49 -16.27 -32.58
C VAL A 338 -21.29 -16.54 -31.32
N PHE A 339 -20.66 -17.27 -30.39
CA PHE A 339 -21.22 -17.55 -29.08
C PHE A 339 -21.06 -16.36 -28.14
N LEU A 340 -22.16 -16.03 -27.45
CA LEU A 340 -22.22 -14.95 -26.48
C LEU A 340 -22.89 -15.43 -25.20
N SER A 341 -22.39 -14.96 -24.06
CA SER A 341 -22.93 -15.27 -22.74
C SER A 341 -22.69 -14.10 -21.80
N ASP A 342 -23.51 -13.99 -20.76
CA ASP A 342 -23.24 -13.09 -19.64
C ASP A 342 -22.04 -13.57 -18.80
N SER A 343 -21.58 -14.83 -18.99
CA SER A 343 -20.37 -15.41 -18.39
C SER A 343 -19.35 -15.81 -19.46
N ILE A 344 -19.17 -14.96 -20.48
CA ILE A 344 -18.26 -15.20 -21.61
C ILE A 344 -16.80 -15.34 -21.18
N ASP A 345 -16.44 -14.73 -20.04
CA ASP A 345 -15.15 -14.82 -19.37
C ASP A 345 -14.75 -16.26 -19.03
N LYS A 346 -15.73 -17.14 -18.80
CA LYS A 346 -15.48 -18.57 -18.54
C LYS A 346 -15.22 -19.39 -19.81
N VAL A 347 -15.44 -18.82 -21.00
CA VAL A 347 -15.38 -19.53 -22.30
C VAL A 347 -14.16 -19.13 -23.14
N ILE A 348 -13.66 -17.91 -22.93
CA ILE A 348 -12.49 -17.36 -23.63
C ILE A 348 -11.21 -17.51 -22.80
N TYR A 349 -10.08 -17.49 -23.50
CA TYR A 349 -8.75 -17.37 -22.89
C TYR A 349 -8.49 -15.92 -22.44
N GLU A 350 -7.70 -15.77 -21.38
CA GLU A 350 -7.40 -14.48 -20.73
C GLU A 350 -6.81 -13.44 -21.69
N ASN A 351 -6.91 -12.16 -21.30
CA ASN A 351 -6.58 -10.93 -22.04
C ASN A 351 -7.65 -10.33 -22.95
N VAL A 352 -8.91 -10.35 -22.49
CA VAL A 352 -9.96 -9.49 -23.05
C VAL A 352 -10.35 -8.38 -22.10
N ASN A 353 -10.36 -7.14 -22.58
CA ASN A 353 -10.92 -6.02 -21.83
C ASN A 353 -12.40 -6.29 -21.51
N ARG A 354 -12.67 -6.65 -20.25
CA ARG A 354 -13.99 -7.07 -19.75
C ARG A 354 -15.07 -6.01 -20.00
N GLY A 355 -14.73 -4.73 -19.87
CA GLY A 355 -15.67 -3.63 -20.10
C GLY A 355 -16.19 -3.56 -21.54
N ASN A 356 -15.31 -3.82 -22.52
CA ASN A 356 -15.70 -3.81 -23.94
C ASN A 356 -16.57 -5.03 -24.29
N LEU A 357 -16.25 -6.21 -23.74
CA LEU A 357 -17.02 -7.44 -23.98
C LEU A 357 -18.44 -7.33 -23.43
N GLU A 358 -18.61 -6.85 -22.21
CA GLU A 358 -19.95 -6.68 -21.61
C GLU A 358 -20.83 -5.76 -22.45
N GLU A 359 -20.25 -4.68 -22.99
CA GLU A 359 -20.96 -3.76 -23.89
C GLU A 359 -21.33 -4.44 -25.23
N ILE A 360 -20.40 -5.20 -25.82
CA ILE A 360 -20.63 -5.96 -27.07
C ILE A 360 -21.73 -7.01 -26.86
N VAL A 361 -21.64 -7.81 -25.79
CA VAL A 361 -22.64 -8.83 -25.43
C VAL A 361 -24.00 -8.17 -25.26
N ARG A 362 -24.09 -7.05 -24.54
CA ARG A 362 -25.36 -6.32 -24.34
C ARG A 362 -25.95 -5.82 -25.67
N LYS A 363 -25.14 -5.30 -26.60
CA LYS A 363 -25.58 -4.83 -27.92
C LYS A 363 -26.06 -5.98 -28.82
N LEU A 364 -25.42 -7.14 -28.74
CA LEU A 364 -25.70 -8.29 -29.61
C LEU A 364 -26.77 -9.23 -29.05
N LYS A 365 -27.05 -9.20 -27.74
CA LYS A 365 -28.10 -10.01 -27.08
C LYS A 365 -29.47 -9.92 -27.75
N VAL A 366 -29.82 -8.72 -28.21
CA VAL A 366 -31.10 -8.45 -28.91
C VAL A 366 -31.16 -9.07 -30.32
N ARG A 367 -30.02 -9.50 -30.88
CA ARG A 367 -29.91 -10.16 -32.19
C ARG A 367 -29.73 -11.68 -32.07
N SER A 368 -29.87 -12.23 -30.86
CA SER A 368 -29.73 -13.67 -30.59
C SER A 368 -30.67 -14.52 -31.45
N LYS A 369 -30.16 -15.65 -31.95
CA LYS A 369 -30.90 -16.58 -32.83
C LYS A 369 -31.28 -17.87 -32.13
N LYS A 370 -30.33 -18.45 -31.39
CA LYS A 370 -30.42 -19.81 -30.86
C LYS A 370 -29.72 -19.90 -29.52
N LYS A 371 -30.27 -20.70 -28.61
CA LYS A 371 -29.60 -21.05 -27.35
C LYS A 371 -28.45 -22.02 -27.63
N ALA A 372 -27.33 -21.81 -26.95
CA ALA A 372 -26.15 -22.66 -27.05
C ALA A 372 -25.47 -22.78 -25.70
N TYR A 373 -24.51 -23.70 -25.64
CA TYR A 373 -23.75 -24.05 -24.48
C TYR A 373 -22.28 -24.11 -24.86
N ALA A 374 -21.40 -23.70 -23.96
CA ALA A 374 -19.96 -23.79 -24.15
C ALA A 374 -19.33 -24.51 -22.96
N LEU A 375 -18.41 -25.44 -23.19
CA LEU A 375 -17.56 -25.95 -22.13
C LEU A 375 -16.73 -24.79 -21.56
N SER A 376 -16.60 -24.74 -20.23
CA SER A 376 -15.70 -23.79 -19.60
C SER A 376 -14.28 -24.04 -20.09
N TRP A 377 -13.55 -22.96 -20.35
CA TRP A 377 -12.18 -23.05 -20.85
C TRP A 377 -11.29 -23.82 -19.87
N SER A 378 -11.50 -23.60 -18.57
CA SER A 378 -10.83 -24.34 -17.51
C SER A 378 -11.03 -25.86 -17.60
N LEU A 379 -12.25 -26.35 -17.82
CA LEU A 379 -12.50 -27.77 -17.98
C LEU A 379 -11.81 -28.27 -19.25
N PHE A 380 -12.00 -27.56 -20.36
CA PHE A 380 -11.46 -27.96 -21.66
C PHE A 380 -9.95 -28.23 -21.58
N GLU A 381 -9.18 -27.37 -20.92
CA GLU A 381 -7.73 -27.51 -20.75
C GLU A 381 -7.29 -28.57 -19.74
N THR A 382 -8.17 -29.03 -18.86
CA THR A 382 -7.87 -30.21 -18.04
C THR A 382 -7.87 -31.48 -18.90
N LEU A 383 -8.70 -31.51 -19.94
CA LEU A 383 -8.92 -32.68 -20.80
C LEU A 383 -8.01 -32.70 -22.03
N VAL A 384 -7.49 -31.56 -22.49
CA VAL A 384 -6.73 -31.47 -23.75
C VAL A 384 -5.47 -30.63 -23.61
N ASN A 385 -4.49 -30.87 -24.50
CA ASN A 385 -3.29 -30.04 -24.61
C ASN A 385 -3.51 -28.96 -25.66
N THR A 386 -3.99 -27.80 -25.21
CA THR A 386 -4.30 -26.65 -26.08
C THR A 386 -3.05 -25.91 -26.56
N ASN A 387 -3.03 -25.55 -27.83
CA ASN A 387 -2.02 -24.76 -28.54
C ASN A 387 -2.51 -23.31 -28.75
N VAL A 388 -2.70 -22.60 -27.64
CA VAL A 388 -3.24 -21.23 -27.61
C VAL A 388 -2.14 -20.20 -27.93
N GLY A 389 -1.69 -20.19 -29.18
CA GLY A 389 -0.71 -19.21 -29.70
C GLY A 389 0.70 -19.31 -29.09
N GLY A 390 1.67 -18.74 -29.80
CA GLY A 390 3.11 -18.93 -29.57
C GLY A 390 3.60 -18.85 -28.11
N LEU A 391 4.70 -19.56 -27.85
CA LEU A 391 5.39 -19.57 -26.57
C LEU A 391 5.87 -18.15 -26.22
N ILE A 392 5.73 -17.73 -24.96
CA ILE A 392 6.30 -16.46 -24.46
C ILE A 392 7.83 -16.43 -24.57
N VAL A 393 8.46 -17.56 -24.88
CA VAL A 393 9.89 -17.73 -25.09
C VAL A 393 10.14 -18.25 -26.49
N GLU A 394 11.16 -17.71 -27.16
CA GLU A 394 11.73 -18.21 -28.40
C GLU A 394 12.93 -19.10 -28.09
N PHE A 395 13.11 -20.15 -28.89
CA PHE A 395 14.23 -21.09 -28.75
C PHE A 395 15.11 -21.02 -29.99
N GLU A 396 16.43 -21.00 -29.79
CA GLU A 396 17.41 -21.01 -30.88
C GLU A 396 17.49 -22.37 -31.58
N SER A 397 17.16 -23.46 -30.88
CA SER A 397 17.18 -24.81 -31.44
C SER A 397 15.93 -25.61 -31.08
N ARG A 398 15.62 -26.59 -31.93
CA ARG A 398 14.53 -27.55 -31.71
C ARG A 398 14.75 -28.38 -30.44
N GLU A 399 15.99 -28.77 -30.17
CA GLU A 399 16.34 -29.56 -28.98
C GLU A 399 16.06 -28.80 -27.67
N LEU A 400 16.34 -27.49 -27.65
CA LEU A 400 16.02 -26.64 -26.50
C LEU A 400 14.51 -26.50 -26.30
N LYS A 401 13.76 -26.35 -27.40
CA LYS A 401 12.30 -26.32 -27.38
C LYS A 401 11.72 -27.62 -26.83
N GLU A 402 12.21 -28.78 -27.27
CA GLU A 402 11.76 -30.09 -26.77
C GLU A 402 12.08 -30.29 -25.28
N LYS A 403 13.26 -29.84 -24.82
CA LYS A 403 13.60 -29.84 -23.38
C LYS A 403 12.69 -28.95 -22.57
N ALA A 404 12.35 -27.75 -23.07
CA ALA A 404 11.44 -26.83 -22.40
C ALA A 404 10.03 -27.41 -22.27
N ILE A 405 9.51 -28.01 -23.35
CA ILE A 405 8.20 -28.67 -23.34
C ILE A 405 8.18 -29.82 -22.31
N LYS A 406 9.22 -30.66 -22.31
CA LYS A 406 9.35 -31.74 -21.33
C LYS A 406 9.37 -31.21 -19.90
N PHE A 407 10.15 -30.15 -19.64
CA PHE A 407 10.21 -29.50 -18.34
C PHE A 407 8.85 -28.98 -17.89
N VAL A 408 8.12 -28.25 -18.74
CA VAL A 408 6.79 -27.71 -18.41
C VAL A 408 5.81 -28.83 -18.09
N ASN A 409 5.79 -29.89 -18.89
CA ASN A 409 4.87 -31.01 -18.68
C ASN A 409 5.16 -31.78 -17.39
N GLU A 410 6.44 -32.03 -17.08
CA GLU A 410 6.83 -32.71 -15.85
C GLU A 410 6.56 -31.88 -14.58
N LYS A 411 6.55 -30.55 -14.70
CA LYS A 411 6.47 -29.61 -13.56
C LYS A 411 5.13 -28.90 -13.41
N LEU A 412 4.15 -29.19 -14.25
CA LEU A 412 2.86 -28.51 -14.26
C LEU A 412 2.06 -28.60 -12.94
N LEU A 413 2.23 -29.71 -12.21
CA LEU A 413 1.53 -29.99 -10.95
C LEU A 413 2.44 -29.83 -9.72
N ASP A 414 3.66 -29.33 -9.89
CA ASP A 414 4.66 -29.20 -8.84
C ASP A 414 4.48 -27.83 -8.14
N GLU A 415 3.96 -27.85 -6.91
CA GLU A 415 3.68 -26.64 -6.12
C GLU A 415 4.93 -25.79 -5.84
N GLU A 416 6.11 -26.42 -5.70
CA GLU A 416 7.38 -25.70 -5.53
C GLU A 416 7.75 -24.99 -6.83
N LYS A 417 7.59 -25.66 -7.96
CA LYS A 417 7.86 -25.06 -9.28
C LYS A 417 6.87 -23.97 -9.65
N GLU A 418 5.64 -24.03 -9.15
CA GLU A 418 4.66 -22.96 -9.31
C GLU A 418 5.15 -21.66 -8.66
N VAL A 419 5.64 -21.72 -7.42
CA VAL A 419 6.19 -20.56 -6.70
C VAL A 419 7.44 -20.02 -7.39
N GLU A 420 8.38 -20.90 -7.74
CA GLU A 420 9.61 -20.50 -8.46
C GLU A 420 9.27 -19.82 -9.80
N SER A 421 8.28 -20.34 -10.52
CA SER A 421 7.86 -19.78 -11.82
C SER A 421 7.19 -18.42 -11.69
N PHE A 422 6.40 -18.21 -10.64
CA PHE A 422 5.82 -16.91 -10.35
C PHE A 422 6.91 -15.88 -10.02
N ILE A 423 7.94 -16.27 -9.27
CA ILE A 423 9.07 -15.39 -8.95
C ILE A 423 9.87 -15.04 -10.21
N SER A 424 10.14 -16.03 -11.08
CA SER A 424 10.75 -15.80 -12.39
C SER A 424 9.94 -14.80 -13.22
N PHE A 425 8.62 -14.86 -13.16
CA PHE A 425 7.74 -13.89 -13.81
C PHE A 425 7.87 -12.48 -13.23
N LEU A 426 7.89 -12.31 -11.91
CA LEU A 426 8.10 -11.00 -11.29
C LEU A 426 9.44 -10.39 -11.74
N ARG A 427 10.50 -11.21 -11.81
CA ARG A 427 11.85 -10.80 -12.21
C ARG A 427 11.96 -10.48 -13.69
N HIS A 428 11.61 -11.42 -14.57
CA HIS A 428 11.86 -11.31 -16.01
C HIS A 428 10.64 -10.83 -16.81
N GLY A 429 9.44 -11.23 -16.40
CA GLY A 429 8.19 -10.83 -17.05
C GLY A 429 7.79 -9.38 -16.73
N MET A 430 7.81 -9.01 -15.45
CA MET A 430 7.49 -7.65 -15.00
C MET A 430 8.72 -6.73 -14.89
N GLY A 431 9.92 -7.28 -14.77
CA GLY A 431 11.14 -6.48 -14.61
C GLY A 431 11.30 -5.88 -13.22
N LEU A 432 10.76 -6.52 -12.18
CA LEU A 432 10.86 -6.03 -10.80
C LEU A 432 12.22 -6.38 -10.18
N GLU A 433 12.80 -5.43 -9.43
CA GLU A 433 14.02 -5.62 -8.65
C GLU A 433 13.69 -5.99 -7.20
N PHE A 434 14.17 -7.15 -6.74
CA PHE A 434 14.04 -7.62 -5.35
C PHE A 434 15.14 -8.61 -4.98
N GLU A 435 15.45 -8.72 -3.69
CA GLU A 435 16.26 -9.81 -3.16
C GLU A 435 15.36 -10.99 -2.80
N GLU A 436 15.81 -12.21 -3.09
CA GLU A 436 15.04 -13.43 -2.86
C GLU A 436 15.67 -14.27 -1.74
N LYS A 437 14.83 -14.73 -0.80
CA LYS A 437 15.24 -15.69 0.24
C LYS A 437 14.21 -16.80 0.36
N LYS A 438 14.56 -18.00 -0.07
CA LYS A 438 13.73 -19.20 0.08
C LYS A 438 13.59 -19.56 1.56
N ILE A 439 12.35 -19.64 2.05
CA ILE A 439 12.05 -20.05 3.43
C ILE A 439 11.87 -21.57 3.49
N ASN A 440 11.07 -22.10 2.57
CA ASN A 440 10.83 -23.53 2.38
C ASN A 440 10.44 -23.79 0.90
N PRO A 441 10.19 -25.04 0.47
CA PRO A 441 9.86 -25.37 -0.93
C PRO A 441 8.64 -24.62 -1.49
N HIS A 442 7.70 -24.22 -0.64
CA HIS A 442 6.43 -23.62 -1.06
C HIS A 442 6.32 -22.14 -0.71
N THR A 443 7.35 -21.54 -0.09
CA THR A 443 7.32 -20.16 0.37
C THR A 443 8.67 -19.47 0.21
N THR A 444 8.61 -18.30 -0.42
CA THR A 444 9.78 -17.46 -0.66
C THR A 444 9.50 -16.03 -0.22
N LEU A 445 10.49 -15.43 0.45
CA LEU A 445 10.49 -14.03 0.82
C LEU A 445 11.13 -13.19 -0.29
N LEU A 446 10.41 -12.16 -0.72
CA LEU A 446 10.88 -11.14 -1.65
C LEU A 446 11.06 -9.82 -0.90
N SER A 447 12.30 -9.35 -0.85
CA SER A 447 12.64 -8.07 -0.22
C SER A 447 12.80 -7.00 -1.31
N PHE A 448 11.82 -6.13 -1.42
CA PHE A 448 11.91 -4.91 -2.22
C PHE A 448 12.61 -3.83 -1.39
N LYS A 449 13.22 -2.83 -2.04
CA LYS A 449 13.98 -1.74 -1.36
C LYS A 449 13.24 -1.09 -0.17
N LYS A 450 11.89 -1.10 -0.17
CA LYS A 450 11.05 -0.49 0.87
C LYS A 450 10.23 -1.48 1.70
N PHE A 451 9.92 -2.67 1.19
CA PHE A 451 8.96 -3.57 1.81
C PHE A 451 9.24 -5.03 1.47
N ASN A 452 8.66 -5.95 2.23
CA ASN A 452 8.83 -7.39 2.07
C ASN A 452 7.50 -8.08 1.75
N VAL A 453 7.52 -8.98 0.77
CA VAL A 453 6.36 -9.76 0.33
C VAL A 453 6.70 -11.24 0.41
N LEU A 454 5.80 -12.04 0.99
CA LEU A 454 5.86 -13.50 0.90
C LEU A 454 5.11 -13.96 -0.34
N VAL A 455 5.68 -14.88 -1.11
CA VAL A 455 4.96 -15.62 -2.14
C VAL A 455 4.87 -17.05 -1.68
N THR A 456 3.65 -17.59 -1.63
CA THR A 456 3.41 -18.96 -1.16
C THR A 456 2.31 -19.66 -1.92
N ASN A 457 2.36 -20.99 -1.98
CA ASN A 457 1.24 -21.80 -2.47
C ASN A 457 0.16 -21.98 -1.39
N LYS A 458 0.52 -21.95 -0.09
CA LYS A 458 -0.40 -22.24 1.02
C LYS A 458 -0.29 -21.19 2.14
N PRO A 459 -1.37 -20.83 2.82
CA PRO A 459 -1.32 -19.86 3.92
C PRO A 459 -0.34 -20.29 5.02
N GLU A 460 0.63 -19.43 5.34
CA GLU A 460 1.62 -19.68 6.40
C GLU A 460 1.35 -18.86 7.66
N ARG A 461 1.32 -19.55 8.80
CA ARG A 461 1.22 -18.93 10.11
C ARG A 461 2.58 -18.60 10.73
N ALA A 462 3.62 -19.33 10.34
CA ALA A 462 4.97 -19.15 10.85
C ALA A 462 5.74 -18.13 10.01
N LEU A 463 5.52 -16.84 10.29
CA LEU A 463 6.18 -15.75 9.59
C LEU A 463 7.65 -15.60 10.03
N PRO A 464 8.58 -15.22 9.12
CA PRO A 464 9.97 -14.96 9.47
C PRO A 464 10.09 -13.77 10.44
N ASP A 465 11.20 -13.69 11.20
CA ASP A 465 11.51 -12.57 12.11
C ASP A 465 11.97 -11.31 11.34
N LEU A 466 11.12 -10.86 10.40
CA LEU A 466 11.26 -9.68 9.55
C LEU A 466 9.86 -9.10 9.35
N LEU A 467 9.77 -7.79 9.10
CA LEU A 467 8.47 -7.14 8.91
C LEU A 467 7.92 -7.44 7.51
N ILE A 468 6.81 -8.17 7.46
CA ILE A 468 6.11 -8.58 6.24
C ILE A 468 4.98 -7.60 5.97
N HIS A 469 4.90 -7.15 4.73
CA HIS A 469 3.92 -6.14 4.32
C HIS A 469 2.84 -6.72 3.41
N GLY A 470 3.19 -7.77 2.65
CA GLY A 470 2.25 -8.46 1.79
C GLY A 470 2.51 -9.96 1.74
N ILE A 471 1.48 -10.71 1.38
CA ILE A 471 1.53 -12.11 1.01
C ILE A 471 0.73 -12.33 -0.27
N ILE A 472 1.33 -13.05 -1.22
CA ILE A 472 0.70 -13.54 -2.43
C ILE A 472 0.50 -15.04 -2.26
N ILE A 473 -0.75 -15.48 -2.32
CA ILE A 473 -1.14 -16.89 -2.14
C ILE A 473 -1.58 -17.40 -3.52
N LEU A 474 -0.88 -18.40 -4.05
CA LEU A 474 -1.13 -18.95 -5.39
C LEU A 474 -2.25 -20.01 -5.43
N SER A 475 -3.04 -20.10 -4.37
CA SER A 475 -4.18 -21.02 -4.21
C SER A 475 -5.43 -20.28 -3.73
N ASP A 476 -6.58 -20.97 -3.72
CA ASP A 476 -7.87 -20.45 -3.27
C ASP A 476 -8.08 -20.56 -1.73
N GLU A 477 -7.04 -20.83 -0.95
CA GLU A 477 -7.16 -21.05 0.50
C GLU A 477 -7.17 -19.75 1.31
N ASN A 478 -8.30 -19.40 1.93
CA ASN A 478 -8.48 -18.14 2.67
C ASN A 478 -8.45 -18.30 4.21
N SER A 479 -7.90 -19.42 4.71
CA SER A 479 -8.05 -19.83 6.12
C SER A 479 -7.37 -18.92 7.16
N LEU A 480 -6.42 -18.07 6.74
CA LEU A 480 -5.63 -17.21 7.62
C LEU A 480 -5.83 -15.70 7.37
N ASP A 481 -6.79 -15.29 6.54
CA ASP A 481 -6.99 -13.87 6.18
C ASP A 481 -7.18 -12.97 7.40
N GLY A 482 -7.95 -13.42 8.41
CA GLY A 482 -8.13 -12.67 9.66
C GLY A 482 -6.84 -12.51 10.48
N TYR A 483 -5.97 -13.53 10.47
CA TYR A 483 -4.66 -13.47 11.13
C TYR A 483 -3.73 -12.48 10.43
N TYR A 484 -3.75 -12.42 9.10
CA TYR A 484 -2.96 -11.45 8.34
C TYR A 484 -3.47 -10.02 8.51
N ASP A 485 -4.79 -9.81 8.58
CA ASP A 485 -5.39 -8.49 8.82
C ASP A 485 -5.00 -7.91 10.19
N GLU A 486 -4.98 -8.74 11.24
CA GLU A 486 -4.51 -8.35 12.58
C GLU A 486 -3.03 -7.89 12.59
N LEU A 487 -2.23 -8.42 11.67
CA LEU A 487 -0.81 -8.05 11.49
C LEU A 487 -0.62 -6.96 10.44
N SER A 488 -1.69 -6.46 9.81
CA SER A 488 -1.63 -5.51 8.69
C SER A 488 -0.78 -6.01 7.51
N ILE A 489 -0.88 -7.31 7.21
CA ILE A 489 -0.29 -7.92 6.02
C ILE A 489 -1.34 -7.93 4.92
N LYS A 490 -1.05 -7.29 3.78
CA LYS A 490 -1.93 -7.35 2.61
C LYS A 490 -1.93 -8.75 2.01
N VAL A 491 -3.10 -9.28 1.70
CA VAL A 491 -3.23 -10.60 1.08
C VAL A 491 -3.71 -10.43 -0.37
N LEU A 492 -3.05 -11.11 -1.29
CA LEU A 492 -3.50 -11.27 -2.68
C LEU A 492 -3.62 -12.76 -2.98
N HIS A 493 -4.85 -13.22 -3.19
CA HIS A 493 -5.15 -14.57 -3.68
C HIS A 493 -5.09 -14.58 -5.21
N LEU A 494 -4.24 -15.46 -5.75
CA LEU A 494 -3.97 -15.62 -7.18
C LEU A 494 -4.02 -17.10 -7.55
N PRO A 495 -5.21 -17.74 -7.58
CA PRO A 495 -5.34 -19.08 -8.14
C PRO A 495 -4.93 -19.07 -9.61
N LEU A 496 -3.81 -19.71 -9.92
CA LEU A 496 -3.27 -19.72 -11.28
C LEU A 496 -3.95 -20.83 -12.10
N THR A 497 -4.50 -20.47 -13.26
CA THR A 497 -5.04 -21.44 -14.22
C THR A 497 -3.90 -22.23 -14.87
N THR A 498 -4.18 -23.46 -15.34
CA THR A 498 -3.18 -24.31 -16.01
C THR A 498 -2.38 -23.60 -17.12
N PRO A 499 -2.97 -22.74 -17.96
CA PRO A 499 -2.22 -22.02 -18.99
C PRO A 499 -1.29 -20.97 -18.43
N VAL A 500 -1.74 -20.22 -17.44
CA VAL A 500 -0.91 -19.23 -16.75
C VAL A 500 0.27 -19.97 -16.14
N LYS A 501 0.04 -21.09 -15.41
CA LYS A 501 1.11 -21.94 -14.88
C LYS A 501 2.09 -22.38 -15.97
N ARG A 502 1.61 -22.85 -17.13
CA ARG A 502 2.48 -23.24 -18.28
C ARG A 502 3.34 -22.08 -18.77
N GLN A 503 2.76 -20.89 -18.96
CA GLN A 503 3.52 -19.72 -19.38
C GLN A 503 4.55 -19.34 -18.32
N LEU A 504 4.19 -19.30 -17.04
CA LEU A 504 5.13 -19.02 -15.96
C LEU A 504 6.30 -20.03 -15.93
N LEU A 505 6.02 -21.33 -16.14
CA LEU A 505 7.05 -22.38 -16.22
C LEU A 505 7.99 -22.18 -17.43
N TYR A 506 7.51 -21.64 -18.54
CA TYR A 506 8.38 -21.24 -19.65
C TYR A 506 9.30 -20.06 -19.28
N ILE A 507 8.84 -19.09 -18.48
CA ILE A 507 9.71 -18.03 -17.93
C ILE A 507 10.74 -18.63 -16.99
N ASN A 508 10.33 -19.57 -16.14
CA ASN A 508 11.24 -20.27 -15.24
C ASN A 508 12.30 -21.06 -16.01
N PHE A 509 11.92 -21.73 -17.09
CA PHE A 509 12.88 -22.43 -17.96
C PHE A 509 13.88 -21.47 -18.61
N TYR A 510 13.43 -20.29 -19.04
CA TYR A 510 14.30 -19.23 -19.58
C TYR A 510 15.35 -18.80 -18.54
N GLU A 511 14.94 -18.59 -17.30
CA GLU A 511 15.84 -18.26 -16.20
C GLU A 511 16.85 -19.39 -15.91
N LEU A 512 16.37 -20.63 -15.79
CA LEU A 512 17.23 -21.81 -15.54
C LEU A 512 18.24 -22.09 -16.66
N SER A 513 17.92 -21.69 -17.89
CA SER A 513 18.80 -21.86 -19.05
C SER A 513 19.90 -20.78 -19.13
N ASN A 514 19.99 -19.87 -18.14
CA ASN A 514 20.88 -18.72 -18.13
C ASN A 514 20.84 -17.93 -19.46
N GLU A 515 19.64 -17.80 -20.04
CA GLU A 515 19.37 -17.07 -21.29
C GLU A 515 20.08 -17.59 -22.56
N LYS A 516 20.90 -18.65 -22.47
CA LYS A 516 21.60 -19.20 -23.63
C LYS A 516 20.63 -19.99 -24.48
N GLY A 517 20.37 -19.53 -25.70
CA GLY A 517 19.50 -20.27 -26.60
C GLY A 517 18.01 -20.03 -26.41
N VAL A 518 17.61 -19.18 -25.46
CA VAL A 518 16.20 -18.93 -25.12
C VAL A 518 15.98 -17.42 -24.91
N ARG A 519 14.99 -16.83 -25.57
CA ARG A 519 14.69 -15.40 -25.49
C ARG A 519 13.25 -15.16 -25.05
N LEU A 520 13.03 -14.30 -24.06
CA LEU A 520 11.68 -13.89 -23.64
C LEU A 520 11.08 -12.86 -24.62
N ARG A 521 9.85 -13.11 -25.07
CA ARG A 521 9.05 -12.24 -25.95
C ARG A 521 8.16 -11.32 -25.12
N LYS A 522 8.68 -10.15 -24.75
CA LYS A 522 7.97 -9.21 -23.86
C LYS A 522 6.60 -8.78 -24.41
N GLU A 523 6.46 -8.67 -25.72
CA GLU A 523 5.18 -8.37 -26.37
C GLU A 523 4.13 -9.47 -26.14
N ILE A 524 4.54 -10.73 -26.08
CA ILE A 524 3.64 -11.86 -25.78
C ILE A 524 3.41 -11.99 -24.28
N VAL A 525 4.40 -11.66 -23.43
CA VAL A 525 4.22 -11.64 -21.97
C VAL A 525 3.08 -10.70 -21.59
N ASN A 526 3.08 -9.47 -22.10
CA ASN A 526 1.97 -8.53 -21.86
C ASN A 526 0.63 -9.05 -22.43
N LEU A 527 0.68 -9.80 -23.54
CA LEU A 527 -0.51 -10.37 -24.16
C LEU A 527 -1.07 -11.59 -23.42
N LYS A 528 -0.24 -12.36 -22.70
CA LYS A 528 -0.66 -13.59 -22.02
C LYS A 528 -0.78 -13.48 -20.51
N LEU A 529 -0.07 -12.54 -19.89
CA LEU A 529 0.01 -12.35 -18.44
C LEU A 529 -0.39 -10.92 -18.02
N GLY A 530 -1.00 -10.13 -18.90
CA GLY A 530 -1.37 -8.73 -18.66
C GLY A 530 -2.27 -8.54 -17.43
N ASP A 531 -3.34 -9.33 -17.31
CA ASP A 531 -4.22 -9.30 -16.13
C ASP A 531 -3.46 -9.60 -14.83
N LEU A 532 -2.52 -10.55 -14.87
CA LEU A 532 -1.67 -10.90 -13.74
C LEU A 532 -0.71 -9.75 -13.39
N ILE A 533 -0.11 -9.10 -14.39
CA ILE A 533 0.73 -7.90 -14.21
C ILE A 533 -0.08 -6.80 -13.48
N ASP A 534 -1.30 -6.53 -13.92
CA ASP A 534 -2.15 -5.48 -13.35
C ASP A 534 -2.60 -5.78 -11.91
N LEU A 535 -2.87 -7.05 -11.59
CA LEU A 535 -3.19 -7.49 -10.23
C LEU A 535 -2.01 -7.30 -9.28
N VAL A 536 -0.83 -7.78 -9.67
CA VAL A 536 0.39 -7.65 -8.86
C VAL A 536 0.78 -6.18 -8.69
N ASN A 537 0.69 -5.36 -9.75
CA ASN A 537 0.99 -3.93 -9.67
C ASN A 537 0.05 -3.19 -8.71
N ARG A 538 -1.25 -3.47 -8.73
CA ARG A 538 -2.21 -2.88 -7.80
C ARG A 538 -1.92 -3.30 -6.36
N PHE A 539 -1.58 -4.57 -6.15
CA PHE A 539 -1.21 -5.08 -4.84
C PHE A 539 0.05 -4.41 -4.29
N ILE A 540 1.15 -4.37 -5.06
CA ILE A 540 2.39 -3.68 -4.68
C ILE A 540 2.14 -2.20 -4.39
N SER A 541 1.37 -1.52 -5.24
CA SER A 541 1.02 -0.11 -5.05
C SER A 541 0.22 0.13 -3.77
N SER A 542 -0.65 -0.81 -3.40
CA SER A 542 -1.42 -0.73 -2.16
C SER A 542 -0.52 -0.82 -0.91
N ILE A 543 0.54 -1.63 -0.96
CA ILE A 543 1.54 -1.74 0.11
C ILE A 543 2.36 -0.46 0.23
N ASP A 544 2.87 0.08 -0.89
CA ASP A 544 3.66 1.33 -0.89
C ASP A 544 2.85 2.51 -0.36
N LYS A 545 1.53 2.55 -0.63
CA LYS A 545 0.62 3.57 -0.10
C LYS A 545 0.49 3.51 1.43
N GLU A 546 0.45 2.32 2.03
CA GLU A 546 0.36 2.16 3.49
C GLU A 546 1.64 2.57 4.23
N LEU A 547 2.79 2.47 3.55
CA LEU A 547 4.09 2.88 4.08
C LEU A 547 4.43 4.34 3.80
N THR A 548 3.61 5.04 3.01
CA THR A 548 3.82 6.44 2.69
C THR A 548 3.03 7.32 3.65
N LEU A 549 3.75 8.14 4.42
CA LEU A 549 3.11 9.10 5.32
C LEU A 549 2.41 10.21 4.50
N PRO A 550 1.14 10.55 4.83
CA PRO A 550 0.44 11.63 4.16
C PRO A 550 1.08 12.98 4.49
N SER A 551 0.98 13.94 3.58
CA SER A 551 1.27 15.34 3.91
C SER A 551 0.11 15.90 4.73
N LEU A 552 0.41 16.41 5.92
CA LEU A 552 -0.51 17.29 6.64
C LEU A 552 -0.03 18.73 6.41
N PRO A 553 -0.84 19.61 5.81
CA PRO A 553 -0.49 21.02 5.70
C PRO A 553 -0.23 21.62 7.10
N LEU A 554 0.44 22.77 7.17
CA LEU A 554 0.46 23.48 8.45
C LEU A 554 -0.95 24.00 8.72
N THR A 555 -1.39 23.94 9.97
CA THR A 555 -2.64 24.61 10.38
C THR A 555 -2.55 26.09 10.01
N LYS A 556 -3.69 26.72 9.66
CA LYS A 556 -3.73 28.16 9.38
C LYS A 556 -3.12 28.90 10.59
N GLY A 557 -2.13 29.77 10.34
CA GLY A 557 -1.43 30.50 11.40
C GLY A 557 -0.13 29.86 11.93
N ASN A 558 0.44 28.82 11.30
CA ASN A 558 1.69 28.15 11.74
C ASN A 558 1.59 27.47 13.12
N LYS A 559 0.39 27.04 13.53
CA LYS A 559 0.16 26.41 14.84
C LYS A 559 0.68 24.98 14.85
N ARG A 560 1.27 24.53 15.98
CA ARG A 560 1.75 23.14 16.11
C ARG A 560 0.56 22.18 16.18
N LEU A 561 0.61 21.09 15.41
CA LEU A 561 -0.51 20.13 15.26
C LEU A 561 -0.98 19.55 16.60
N VAL A 562 -0.07 19.02 17.42
CA VAL A 562 -0.40 18.45 18.75
C VAL A 562 -1.08 19.47 19.66
N GLN A 563 -0.62 20.72 19.64
CA GLN A 563 -1.16 21.77 20.52
C GLN A 563 -2.58 22.17 20.11
N SER A 564 -2.79 22.32 18.81
CA SER A 564 -4.13 22.59 18.26
C SER A 564 -5.08 21.44 18.57
N PHE A 565 -4.60 20.21 18.46
CA PHE A 565 -5.40 19.01 18.74
C PHE A 565 -5.81 18.87 20.20
N ASN A 566 -4.94 19.29 21.13
CA ASN A 566 -5.24 19.26 22.57
C ASN A 566 -6.48 20.07 22.95
N TRP A 567 -6.82 21.11 22.19
CA TRP A 567 -8.07 21.86 22.38
C TRP A 567 -9.34 21.03 22.14
N ILE A 568 -9.23 19.91 21.44
CA ILE A 568 -10.31 18.93 21.25
C ILE A 568 -10.19 17.81 22.28
N ILE A 569 -8.97 17.27 22.46
CA ILE A 569 -8.71 16.11 23.33
C ILE A 569 -9.07 16.38 24.80
N TYR A 570 -8.92 17.62 25.26
CA TYR A 570 -9.16 18.00 26.65
C TYR A 570 -10.65 18.20 26.94
N ALA A 571 -11.54 18.06 25.95
CA ALA A 571 -12.97 18.17 26.21
C ALA A 571 -13.43 17.11 27.23
N PRO A 572 -14.15 17.49 28.32
CA PRO A 572 -14.71 16.54 29.28
C PRO A 572 -15.99 15.86 28.75
N GLU A 573 -16.10 15.64 27.44
CA GLU A 573 -17.29 15.16 26.75
C GLU A 573 -17.12 13.75 26.23
N VAL A 574 -18.06 12.85 26.51
CA VAL A 574 -18.06 11.46 26.00
C VAL A 574 -19.02 11.28 24.83
N TYR A 575 -19.97 12.22 24.68
CA TYR A 575 -20.99 12.25 23.64
C TYR A 575 -20.76 13.42 22.68
N PRO A 576 -21.42 13.42 21.50
CA PRO A 576 -21.31 14.54 20.56
C PRO A 576 -21.63 15.89 21.19
N ALA A 577 -20.79 16.89 20.94
CA ALA A 577 -20.95 18.22 21.50
C ALA A 577 -20.59 19.31 20.47
N LYS A 578 -21.23 20.48 20.60
CA LYS A 578 -20.95 21.63 19.73
C LYS A 578 -19.55 22.17 20.00
N ALA A 579 -18.81 22.47 18.94
CA ALA A 579 -17.46 23.00 19.04
C ALA A 579 -17.35 24.27 19.92
N SER A 580 -18.35 25.15 19.90
CA SER A 580 -18.39 26.34 20.77
C SER A 580 -18.48 25.99 22.26
N GLU A 581 -19.24 24.97 22.64
CA GLU A 581 -19.35 24.51 24.03
C GLU A 581 -18.08 23.79 24.47
N VAL A 582 -17.47 23.02 23.56
CA VAL A 582 -16.18 22.38 23.77
C VAL A 582 -15.12 23.44 24.09
N PHE A 583 -15.05 24.50 23.28
CA PHE A 583 -14.10 25.60 23.52
C PHE A 583 -14.25 26.19 24.93
N VAL A 584 -15.47 26.51 25.37
CA VAL A 584 -15.71 27.09 26.70
C VAL A 584 -15.26 26.16 27.83
N LYS A 585 -15.57 24.86 27.73
CA LYS A 585 -15.18 23.87 28.74
C LYS A 585 -13.68 23.62 28.76
N VAL A 586 -13.03 23.62 27.59
CA VAL A 586 -11.59 23.40 27.49
C VAL A 586 -10.82 24.63 27.91
N ASP A 587 -11.28 25.85 27.57
CA ASP A 587 -10.67 27.10 28.01
C ASP A 587 -10.63 27.23 29.54
N ASP A 588 -11.72 26.84 30.21
CA ASP A 588 -11.77 26.77 31.68
C ASP A 588 -10.66 25.89 32.26
N ILE A 589 -10.38 24.75 31.64
CA ILE A 589 -9.38 23.80 32.12
C ILE A 589 -7.97 24.26 31.75
N VAL A 590 -7.77 24.53 30.47
CA VAL A 590 -6.47 24.75 29.84
C VAL A 590 -5.93 26.14 30.15
N ASN A 591 -6.75 27.19 30.19
CA ASN A 591 -6.31 28.56 30.43
C ASN A 591 -6.68 29.07 31.81
N LYS A 592 -7.90 28.79 32.32
CA LYS A 592 -8.36 29.31 33.62
C LYS A 592 -7.90 28.51 34.83
N LYS A 593 -7.64 27.20 34.69
CA LYS A 593 -7.18 26.35 35.82
C LYS A 593 -5.70 25.97 35.74
N PHE A 594 -5.22 25.44 34.61
CA PHE A 594 -3.83 24.92 34.49
C PHE A 594 -2.87 25.81 33.71
N ARG A 595 -3.40 26.63 32.79
CA ARG A 595 -2.64 27.54 31.93
C ARG A 595 -1.48 26.87 31.16
N ILE A 596 -1.82 25.82 30.44
CA ILE A 596 -0.87 24.89 29.80
C ILE A 596 -0.13 25.52 28.62
N PHE A 597 -0.72 26.49 27.93
CA PHE A 597 -0.21 27.05 26.66
C PHE A 597 0.42 28.45 26.79
N GLY A 598 0.86 28.88 27.98
CA GLY A 598 1.20 30.30 28.25
C GLY A 598 2.53 30.64 28.93
N ALA A 599 3.55 29.78 28.91
CA ALA A 599 4.85 30.03 29.58
C ALA A 599 6.03 30.09 28.59
N LYS A 600 6.61 31.30 28.41
CA LYS A 600 7.89 31.71 27.76
C LYS A 600 8.37 31.07 26.43
N GLN A 601 7.82 29.96 25.95
CA GLN A 601 8.18 29.30 24.67
C GLN A 601 7.04 29.27 23.64
N PHE A 602 5.88 29.83 23.98
CA PHE A 602 4.73 29.90 23.09
C PHE A 602 4.29 31.36 22.98
N HIS A 603 4.33 31.88 21.76
CA HIS A 603 3.75 33.18 21.46
C HIS A 603 2.24 33.12 21.72
N LEU A 604 1.70 34.30 22.02
CA LEU A 604 0.41 34.55 22.66
C LEU A 604 -0.78 34.40 21.69
N GLU A 605 -0.52 33.99 20.46
CA GLU A 605 -1.51 33.75 19.42
C GLU A 605 -1.84 32.25 19.54
N ASP A 606 -3.09 31.81 19.65
CA ASP A 606 -3.79 31.55 18.38
C ASP A 606 -5.27 31.12 18.49
N ILE A 607 -5.87 30.93 19.68
CA ILE A 607 -7.31 30.58 19.80
C ILE A 607 -7.90 31.31 21.00
N GLU A 608 -8.40 32.52 20.76
CA GLU A 608 -8.99 33.38 21.80
C GLU A 608 -10.52 33.27 21.85
N THR A 609 -11.13 32.80 20.76
CA THR A 609 -12.59 32.75 20.62
C THR A 609 -13.07 31.40 20.10
N ALA A 610 -14.33 31.08 20.40
CA ALA A 610 -14.99 29.90 19.87
C ALA A 610 -15.00 29.90 18.33
N GLU A 611 -15.13 31.06 17.68
CA GLU A 611 -15.09 31.18 16.21
C GLU A 611 -13.73 30.75 15.65
N THR A 612 -12.63 31.26 16.22
CA THR A 612 -11.27 30.87 15.80
C THR A 612 -10.97 29.39 16.06
N PHE A 613 -11.54 28.81 17.12
CA PHE A 613 -11.43 27.37 17.39
C PHE A 613 -12.12 26.55 16.29
N VAL A 614 -13.34 26.94 15.91
CA VAL A 614 -14.09 26.26 14.85
C VAL A 614 -13.35 26.36 13.51
N SER A 615 -12.97 27.58 13.10
CA SER A 615 -12.41 27.82 11.77
C SER A 615 -11.00 27.24 11.58
N ASP A 616 -10.13 27.39 12.57
CA ASP A 616 -8.70 27.11 12.40
C ASP A 616 -8.31 25.72 12.87
N VAL A 617 -9.11 25.11 13.76
CA VAL A 617 -8.81 23.81 14.37
C VAL A 617 -9.81 22.75 13.96
N VAL A 618 -11.10 22.96 14.23
CA VAL A 618 -12.13 21.94 13.99
C VAL A 618 -12.27 21.67 12.49
N HIS A 619 -12.46 22.71 11.68
CA HIS A 619 -12.54 22.56 10.22
C HIS A 619 -11.26 22.01 9.63
N TYR A 620 -10.09 22.52 10.04
CA TYR A 620 -8.81 22.03 9.56
C TYR A 620 -8.64 20.51 9.79
N PHE A 621 -8.94 20.02 11.00
CA PHE A 621 -8.79 18.60 11.31
C PHE A 621 -9.90 17.75 10.67
N ALA A 622 -11.11 18.28 10.48
CA ALA A 622 -12.18 17.59 9.78
C ALA A 622 -11.87 17.45 8.27
N GLU A 623 -11.44 18.53 7.60
CA GLU A 623 -11.04 18.53 6.19
C GLU A 623 -9.86 17.59 5.90
N ASN A 624 -9.00 17.35 6.89
CA ASN A 624 -7.88 16.43 6.81
C ASN A 624 -8.18 15.02 7.33
N ASP A 625 -9.47 14.68 7.56
CA ASP A 625 -9.93 13.38 8.06
C ASP A 625 -9.28 12.95 9.40
N ILE A 626 -8.86 13.90 10.23
CA ILE A 626 -8.23 13.64 11.53
C ILE A 626 -9.28 13.41 12.62
N ILE A 627 -10.37 14.19 12.59
CA ILE A 627 -11.49 14.06 13.53
C ILE A 627 -12.81 13.81 12.80
N ASN A 628 -13.75 13.19 13.50
CA ASN A 628 -15.13 13.03 13.04
C ASN A 628 -15.99 14.22 13.50
N VAL A 629 -16.45 15.01 12.53
CA VAL A 629 -17.26 16.22 12.76
C VAL A 629 -18.40 16.26 11.75
N ASN A 630 -19.60 16.62 12.21
CA ASN A 630 -20.74 16.92 11.35
C ASN A 630 -21.39 18.23 11.80
N GLU A 631 -21.56 19.20 10.91
CA GLU A 631 -22.17 20.51 11.21
C GLU A 631 -21.62 21.16 12.50
N GLU A 632 -20.28 21.22 12.64
CA GLU A 632 -19.57 21.75 13.83
C GLU A 632 -19.81 20.98 15.15
N ILE A 633 -20.47 19.82 15.09
CA ILE A 633 -20.62 18.88 16.20
C ILE A 633 -19.46 17.89 16.16
N ILE A 634 -18.63 17.89 17.20
CA ILE A 634 -17.52 16.96 17.37
C ILE A 634 -18.05 15.68 18.01
N ASP A 635 -17.86 14.54 17.35
CA ASP A 635 -18.34 13.25 17.86
C ASP A 635 -17.31 12.58 18.78
N PHE A 636 -17.39 12.84 20.08
CA PHE A 636 -16.49 12.22 21.06
C PHE A 636 -16.75 10.73 21.32
N SER A 637 -17.88 10.19 20.85
CA SER A 637 -18.12 8.74 20.90
C SER A 637 -17.33 8.00 19.83
N ASN A 638 -16.83 8.71 18.80
CA ASN A 638 -16.05 8.16 17.69
C ASN A 638 -15.12 9.24 17.11
N LEU A 639 -14.24 9.78 17.95
CA LEU A 639 -13.52 11.02 17.65
C LEU A 639 -12.59 10.92 16.44
N ALA A 640 -11.95 9.78 16.21
CA ALA A 640 -11.00 9.61 15.13
C ALA A 640 -11.68 9.67 13.74
N GLY A 641 -11.15 10.54 12.89
CA GLY A 641 -11.51 10.58 11.47
C GLY A 641 -10.90 9.41 10.68
N LYS A 642 -11.26 9.31 9.40
CA LYS A 642 -10.87 8.19 8.53
C LYS A 642 -9.34 8.01 8.46
N ARG A 643 -8.57 9.09 8.39
CA ARG A 643 -7.12 9.05 8.27
C ARG A 643 -6.44 8.49 9.52
N VAL A 644 -6.91 8.90 10.70
CA VAL A 644 -6.40 8.37 11.98
C VAL A 644 -6.77 6.89 12.11
N LYS A 645 -7.97 6.48 11.70
CA LYS A 645 -8.40 5.07 11.71
C LYS A 645 -7.52 4.18 10.85
N GLU A 646 -7.33 4.54 9.58
CA GLU A 646 -6.49 3.80 8.64
C GLU A 646 -5.03 3.73 9.13
N PHE A 647 -4.46 4.85 9.55
CA PHE A 647 -3.10 4.90 10.11
C PHE A 647 -2.97 4.03 11.36
N THR A 648 -3.95 4.08 12.27
CA THR A 648 -3.91 3.32 13.53
C THR A 648 -3.96 1.83 13.27
N LYS A 649 -4.87 1.36 12.39
CA LYS A 649 -4.98 -0.05 12.03
C LYS A 649 -3.64 -0.59 11.52
N VAL A 650 -3.09 0.06 10.49
CA VAL A 650 -1.83 -0.33 9.85
C VAL A 650 -0.69 -0.31 10.87
N THR A 651 -0.55 0.80 11.60
CA THR A 651 0.55 0.99 12.56
C THR A 651 0.53 -0.06 13.66
N VAL A 652 -0.65 -0.37 14.22
CA VAL A 652 -0.76 -1.39 15.27
C VAL A 652 -0.39 -2.77 14.76
N GLY A 653 -0.84 -3.16 13.56
CA GLY A 653 -0.47 -4.45 12.98
C GLY A 653 1.03 -4.57 12.73
N LEU A 654 1.65 -3.52 12.15
CA LEU A 654 3.10 -3.50 11.92
C LEU A 654 3.90 -3.55 13.23
N LEU A 655 3.47 -2.82 14.26
CA LEU A 655 4.08 -2.89 15.58
C LEU A 655 3.92 -4.27 16.23
N ARG A 656 2.76 -4.92 16.04
CA ARG A 656 2.49 -6.27 16.56
C ARG A 656 3.44 -7.30 15.98
N GLN A 657 3.82 -7.18 14.71
CA GLN A 657 4.83 -8.06 14.10
C GLN A 657 6.19 -7.95 14.82
N ILE A 658 6.61 -6.74 15.20
CA ILE A 658 7.93 -6.49 15.84
C ILE A 658 7.91 -6.77 17.34
N LEU A 659 6.94 -6.19 18.05
CA LEU A 659 6.88 -6.19 19.52
C LEU A 659 6.19 -7.43 20.06
N LYS A 660 5.38 -8.13 19.25
CA LYS A 660 4.61 -9.32 19.64
C LYS A 660 3.84 -9.01 20.94
N ASP A 661 4.05 -9.79 21.99
CA ASP A 661 3.37 -9.65 23.29
C ASP A 661 3.79 -8.40 24.11
N LYS A 662 4.78 -7.63 23.66
CA LYS A 662 5.26 -6.41 24.36
C LYS A 662 4.56 -5.13 23.90
N LEU A 663 3.73 -5.20 22.86
CA LEU A 663 3.12 -4.04 22.21
C LEU A 663 2.38 -3.13 23.20
N GLU A 664 1.45 -3.71 23.97
CA GLU A 664 0.62 -2.98 24.91
C GLU A 664 1.46 -2.25 25.98
N GLY A 665 2.52 -2.89 26.47
CA GLY A 665 3.43 -2.30 27.46
C GLY A 665 4.21 -1.10 26.91
N GLU A 666 4.67 -1.16 25.67
CA GLU A 666 5.37 -0.04 25.03
C GLU A 666 4.45 1.15 24.74
N ILE A 667 3.18 0.91 24.41
CA ILE A 667 2.18 1.98 24.27
C ILE A 667 1.91 2.63 25.64
N VAL A 668 1.81 1.85 26.72
CA VAL A 668 1.65 2.39 28.08
C VAL A 668 2.83 3.29 28.47
N LYS A 669 4.07 2.86 28.20
CA LYS A 669 5.26 3.70 28.44
C LYS A 669 5.23 5.00 27.65
N TYR A 670 4.79 4.96 26.39
CA TYR A 670 4.62 6.16 25.58
C TYR A 670 3.60 7.13 26.21
N ILE A 671 2.44 6.62 26.69
CA ILE A 671 1.41 7.43 27.37
C ILE A 671 1.95 8.05 28.67
N GLN A 672 2.74 7.30 29.44
CA GLN A 672 3.34 7.75 30.71
C GLN A 672 4.50 8.73 30.51
N ASN A 673 4.89 9.00 29.26
CA ASN A 673 5.84 10.04 28.89
C ASN A 673 7.24 9.82 29.51
N GLU A 674 7.65 8.55 29.62
CA GLU A 674 9.05 8.20 29.87
C GLU A 674 9.87 8.63 28.65
N GLU A 675 10.86 9.53 28.83
CA GLU A 675 11.60 10.25 27.77
C GLU A 675 12.38 9.35 26.76
N LYS A 676 12.16 8.03 26.78
CA LYS A 676 12.78 7.02 25.91
C LYS A 676 11.78 5.96 25.45
N SER A 677 10.63 6.35 24.90
CA SER A 677 9.78 5.38 24.21
C SER A 677 10.48 4.89 22.93
N ASP A 678 10.87 3.63 22.90
CA ASP A 678 11.42 2.97 21.70
C ASP A 678 10.39 2.91 20.55
N LEU A 679 9.10 3.10 20.87
CA LEU A 679 7.99 3.10 19.92
C LEU A 679 8.22 4.08 18.76
N LEU A 680 8.65 5.32 19.05
CA LEU A 680 8.88 6.32 18.01
C LEU A 680 10.06 5.92 17.12
N ASN A 681 11.13 5.37 17.71
CA ASN A 681 12.30 4.90 16.96
C ASN A 681 11.97 3.72 16.06
N ILE A 682 11.12 2.80 16.53
CA ILE A 682 10.62 1.67 15.75
C ILE A 682 9.79 2.20 14.57
N LEU A 683 8.83 3.09 14.82
CA LEU A 683 7.96 3.64 13.78
C LEU A 683 8.72 4.47 12.74
N GLN A 684 9.72 5.24 13.16
CA GLN A 684 10.63 5.95 12.25
C GLN A 684 11.37 4.99 11.31
N LYS A 685 11.78 3.81 11.80
CA LYS A 685 12.39 2.76 10.96
C LYS A 685 11.38 2.14 9.99
N ILE A 686 10.17 1.82 10.46
CA ILE A 686 9.10 1.24 9.64
C ILE A 686 8.75 2.17 8.47
N TYR A 687 8.53 3.46 8.73
CA TYR A 687 8.15 4.44 7.73
C TYR A 687 9.34 5.06 6.97
N GLY A 688 10.58 4.65 7.27
CA GLY A 688 11.79 5.14 6.60
C GLY A 688 12.06 6.64 6.77
N VAL A 689 11.61 7.26 7.87
CA VAL A 689 11.73 8.71 8.12
C VAL A 689 12.53 9.00 9.39
N LYS A 690 13.29 10.11 9.40
CA LYS A 690 14.01 10.59 10.60
C LYS A 690 13.36 11.88 11.10
N ARG A 691 13.00 11.93 12.40
CA ARG A 691 12.45 13.13 13.08
C ARG A 691 11.31 13.81 12.31
N ASN A 692 10.25 13.05 12.04
CA ASN A 692 9.10 13.51 11.26
C ASN A 692 7.92 13.91 12.17
N SER A 693 7.50 15.16 12.09
CA SER A 693 6.44 15.73 12.95
C SER A 693 5.04 15.22 12.61
N VAL A 694 4.78 14.81 11.36
CA VAL A 694 3.51 14.21 10.95
C VAL A 694 3.37 12.82 11.55
N LEU A 695 4.42 12.00 11.52
CA LEU A 695 4.44 10.69 12.16
C LEU A 695 4.19 10.82 13.67
N GLU A 696 4.92 11.71 14.34
CA GLU A 696 4.72 12.01 15.77
C GLU A 696 3.27 12.42 16.07
N PHE A 697 2.70 13.29 15.23
CA PHE A 697 1.33 13.74 15.38
C PHE A 697 0.31 12.61 15.16
N LEU A 698 0.50 11.78 14.13
CA LEU A 698 -0.43 10.68 13.83
C LEU A 698 -0.42 9.64 14.95
N ILE A 699 0.75 9.27 15.47
CA ILE A 699 0.88 8.40 16.66
C ILE A 699 0.15 9.01 17.85
N TYR A 700 0.42 10.30 18.13
CA TYR A 700 -0.25 11.00 19.21
C TYR A 700 -1.77 10.99 19.02
N SER A 701 -2.26 11.25 17.81
CA SER A 701 -3.69 11.30 17.50
C SER A 701 -4.36 9.93 17.63
N SER A 702 -3.71 8.84 17.21
CA SER A 702 -4.21 7.47 17.37
C SER A 702 -4.46 7.11 18.84
N ILE A 703 -3.58 7.54 19.72
CA ILE A 703 -3.68 7.27 21.16
C ILE A 703 -4.64 8.26 21.83
N ALA A 704 -4.51 9.55 21.52
CA ALA A 704 -5.29 10.63 22.14
C ALA A 704 -6.76 10.61 21.74
N THR A 705 -7.12 10.15 20.53
CA THR A 705 -8.52 9.89 20.16
C THR A 705 -9.07 8.61 20.77
N GLY A 706 -8.20 7.75 21.31
CA GLY A 706 -8.56 6.42 21.79
C GLY A 706 -8.69 5.37 20.69
N GLU A 707 -8.52 5.71 19.41
CA GLU A 707 -8.69 4.77 18.28
C GLU A 707 -7.83 3.51 18.42
N ILE A 708 -6.64 3.64 19.02
CA ILE A 708 -5.76 2.51 19.26
C ILE A 708 -6.42 1.40 20.10
N ALA A 709 -7.37 1.74 20.99
CA ALA A 709 -8.10 0.78 21.83
C ALA A 709 -8.92 -0.25 21.04
N ASN A 710 -9.23 0.02 19.77
CA ASN A 710 -9.91 -0.97 18.92
C ASN A 710 -9.03 -2.19 18.60
N TYR A 711 -7.71 -2.06 18.79
CA TYR A 711 -6.74 -3.07 18.39
C TYR A 711 -5.89 -3.59 19.56
N VAL A 712 -5.82 -2.88 20.70
CA VAL A 712 -4.99 -3.26 21.85
C VAL A 712 -5.74 -3.16 23.18
N LYS A 713 -5.36 -4.02 24.15
CA LYS A 713 -6.01 -4.09 25.48
C LYS A 713 -5.18 -3.40 26.55
N ILE A 714 -5.32 -2.07 26.67
CA ILE A 714 -4.49 -1.27 27.60
C ILE A 714 -5.13 -1.07 28.99
N ARG A 715 -6.46 -1.10 29.09
CA ARG A 715 -7.19 -0.71 30.32
C ARG A 715 -6.72 -1.45 31.58
N ASN A 716 -6.36 -2.72 31.45
CA ASN A 716 -5.93 -3.55 32.57
C ASN A 716 -4.46 -3.35 32.98
N LEU A 717 -3.70 -2.57 32.20
CA LEU A 717 -2.26 -2.34 32.42
C LEU A 717 -1.96 -1.02 33.12
N VAL A 718 -2.97 -0.15 33.30
CA VAL A 718 -2.79 1.19 33.91
C VAL A 718 -3.78 1.36 35.05
N SER A 719 -3.26 1.59 36.27
CA SER A 719 -4.10 1.91 37.43
C SER A 719 -4.24 3.42 37.63
N LEU A 720 -5.48 3.89 37.74
CA LEU A 720 -5.79 5.26 38.14
C LEU A 720 -5.84 5.43 39.68
N SER A 721 -5.89 4.33 40.44
CA SER A 721 -5.98 4.39 41.91
C SER A 721 -4.78 5.09 42.54
N ASP A 722 -3.59 4.87 41.98
CA ASP A 722 -2.35 5.39 42.55
C ASP A 722 -2.25 6.91 42.40
N ILE A 723 -2.81 7.46 41.32
CA ILE A 723 -2.90 8.90 41.10
C ILE A 723 -3.95 9.48 42.05
N GLU A 724 -5.11 8.84 42.16
CA GLU A 724 -6.20 9.26 43.04
C GLU A 724 -5.76 9.30 44.52
N GLU A 725 -5.09 8.26 45.01
CA GLU A 725 -4.58 8.18 46.38
C GLU A 725 -3.52 9.27 46.65
N LYS A 726 -2.64 9.54 45.69
CA LYS A 726 -1.67 10.64 45.79
C LYS A 726 -2.36 12.00 45.86
N LEU A 727 -3.42 12.20 45.08
CA LEU A 727 -4.22 13.42 45.11
C LEU A 727 -4.93 13.62 46.46
N ASP A 728 -5.42 12.54 47.07
CA ASP A 728 -6.09 12.58 48.38
C ASP A 728 -5.15 12.93 49.54
N LYS A 729 -3.85 12.63 49.41
CA LYS A 729 -2.82 12.94 50.42
C LYS A 729 -2.34 14.40 50.37
N ILE A 730 -2.70 15.17 49.34
CA ILE A 730 -2.29 16.56 49.20
C ILE A 730 -3.17 17.44 50.10
N SER A 731 -2.57 17.99 51.17
CA SER A 731 -3.19 18.99 52.05
C SER A 731 -2.44 20.31 51.93
N VAL A 732 -3.04 21.32 51.29
CA VAL A 732 -2.39 22.63 51.08
C VAL A 732 -3.22 23.77 51.67
N SER A 733 -2.62 24.56 52.55
CA SER A 733 -3.21 25.77 53.17
C SER A 733 -2.91 27.07 52.41
N ASN A 734 -2.00 27.02 51.42
CA ASN A 734 -1.51 28.15 50.61
C ASN A 734 -1.67 27.88 49.11
N SER A 735 -2.92 27.78 48.65
CA SER A 735 -3.29 27.13 47.39
C SER A 735 -3.33 28.01 46.14
N TYR A 736 -2.81 29.24 46.19
CA TYR A 736 -3.02 30.22 45.12
C TYR A 736 -1.73 30.58 44.37
N PHE A 737 -1.81 30.47 43.04
CA PHE A 737 -0.74 30.86 42.11
C PHE A 737 -1.20 31.96 41.18
N ILE A 738 -0.32 32.92 40.91
CA ILE A 738 -0.59 34.00 39.96
C ILE A 738 0.08 33.65 38.64
N THR A 739 -0.70 33.61 37.58
CA THR A 739 -0.19 33.33 36.24
C THR A 739 -0.44 34.52 35.33
N ALA A 740 0.58 34.94 34.57
CA ALA A 740 0.61 36.24 33.89
C ALA A 740 0.79 36.17 32.36
N LYS A 741 -0.17 36.69 31.57
CA LYS A 741 0.01 37.06 30.13
C LYS A 741 0.26 38.57 30.09
N LYS A 742 0.82 39.10 28.98
CA LYS A 742 1.01 40.55 28.77
C LYS A 742 -0.27 41.41 28.90
N ARG A 743 -1.47 40.82 28.87
CA ARG A 743 -2.77 41.53 28.94
C ARG A 743 -3.76 40.95 29.97
N GLU A 744 -3.47 39.80 30.58
CA GLU A 744 -4.38 39.13 31.52
C GLU A 744 -3.60 38.35 32.59
N ALA A 745 -3.92 38.59 33.86
CA ALA A 745 -3.40 37.89 35.02
C ALA A 745 -4.54 37.13 35.69
N GLY A 746 -4.28 35.87 36.07
CA GLY A 746 -5.28 35.03 36.72
C GLY A 746 -4.71 34.31 37.92
N ILE A 747 -5.53 34.22 38.98
CA ILE A 747 -5.23 33.42 40.16
C ILE A 747 -5.72 31.99 39.94
N ARG A 748 -4.92 31.01 40.34
CA ARG A 748 -5.18 29.57 40.17
C ARG A 748 -5.21 28.89 41.51
N ASN A 749 -6.23 28.07 41.74
CA ASN A 749 -6.40 27.32 42.96
C ASN A 749 -6.02 25.85 42.76
N ILE A 750 -5.08 25.36 43.57
CA ILE A 750 -4.66 23.95 43.55
C ILE A 750 -5.83 23.00 43.80
N ASN A 751 -6.77 23.36 44.67
CA ASN A 751 -7.92 22.52 44.94
C ASN A 751 -8.82 22.36 43.70
N GLU A 752 -8.92 23.41 42.87
CA GLU A 752 -9.65 23.33 41.60
C GLU A 752 -8.91 22.48 40.57
N MET A 753 -7.56 22.54 40.55
CA MET A 753 -6.74 21.65 39.73
C MET A 753 -6.94 20.17 40.14
N ILE A 754 -6.86 19.87 41.43
CA ILE A 754 -7.07 18.53 41.99
C ILE A 754 -8.48 18.02 41.63
N ASN A 755 -9.51 18.84 41.85
CA ASN A 755 -10.89 18.49 41.53
C ASN A 755 -11.09 18.23 40.04
N THR A 756 -10.41 18.98 39.18
CA THR A 756 -10.43 18.77 37.72
C THR A 756 -9.80 17.43 37.35
N ILE A 757 -8.66 17.07 37.93
CA ILE A 757 -8.04 15.75 37.68
C ILE A 757 -8.96 14.62 38.19
N LYS A 758 -9.54 14.76 39.39
CA LYS A 758 -10.52 13.80 39.95
C LYS A 758 -11.77 13.66 39.07
N MET A 759 -12.25 14.75 38.48
CA MET A 759 -13.34 14.72 37.51
C MET A 759 -12.97 13.82 36.31
N TYR A 760 -11.79 14.00 35.71
CA TYR A 760 -11.34 13.13 34.62
C TYR A 760 -11.13 11.68 35.05
N ILE A 761 -10.62 11.42 36.26
CA ILE A 761 -10.50 10.04 36.79
C ILE A 761 -11.89 9.39 36.85
N ASN A 762 -12.90 10.12 37.33
CA ASN A 762 -14.28 9.63 37.37
C ASN A 762 -14.88 9.40 35.98
N LEU A 763 -14.61 10.29 35.02
CA LEU A 763 -15.03 10.13 33.63
C LEU A 763 -14.37 8.89 33.00
N ALA A 764 -13.06 8.72 33.17
CA ALA A 764 -12.30 7.58 32.65
C ALA A 764 -12.80 6.24 33.22
N LYS A 765 -13.11 6.18 34.52
CA LYS A 765 -13.65 4.96 35.15
C LYS A 765 -14.99 4.53 34.55
N LYS A 766 -15.83 5.49 34.12
CA LYS A 766 -17.19 5.27 33.60
C LYS A 766 -17.28 5.15 32.08
N SER A 767 -16.20 5.44 31.35
CA SER A 767 -16.21 5.48 29.88
C SER A 767 -15.83 4.16 29.22
N ASP A 768 -16.04 4.09 27.89
CA ASP A 768 -15.49 3.02 27.04
C ASP A 768 -13.95 3.11 26.95
N ASP A 769 -13.32 2.09 26.36
CA ASP A 769 -11.86 1.98 26.32
C ASP A 769 -11.20 3.10 25.52
N ARG A 770 -11.88 3.62 24.49
CA ARG A 770 -11.42 4.75 23.68
C ARG A 770 -11.35 6.03 24.51
N ASN A 771 -12.46 6.40 25.16
CA ASN A 771 -12.50 7.58 26.01
C ASN A 771 -11.63 7.42 27.26
N PHE A 772 -11.47 6.20 27.78
CA PHE A 772 -10.54 5.90 28.87
C PHE A 772 -9.11 6.32 28.50
N LEU A 773 -8.61 5.92 27.32
CA LEU A 773 -7.27 6.29 26.85
C LEU A 773 -7.11 7.81 26.64
N ARG A 774 -8.10 8.45 26.02
CA ARG A 774 -8.10 9.91 25.85
C ARG A 774 -7.98 10.61 27.20
N PHE A 775 -8.83 10.26 28.16
CA PHE A 775 -8.80 10.86 29.48
C PHE A 775 -7.54 10.51 30.26
N LEU A 776 -6.96 9.31 30.09
CA LEU A 776 -5.70 8.95 30.70
C LEU A 776 -4.56 9.89 30.27
N ILE A 777 -4.46 10.24 28.97
CA ILE A 777 -3.48 11.22 28.48
C ILE A 777 -3.68 12.58 29.15
N VAL A 778 -4.94 13.02 29.26
CA VAL A 778 -5.27 14.30 29.93
C VAL A 778 -4.89 14.25 31.40
N ILE A 779 -5.27 13.20 32.13
CA ILE A 779 -4.94 12.99 33.55
C ILE A 779 -3.43 13.05 33.77
N GLN A 780 -2.65 12.30 32.99
CA GLN A 780 -1.19 12.28 33.11
C GLN A 780 -0.58 13.67 32.86
N THR A 781 -1.07 14.38 31.84
CA THR A 781 -0.58 15.72 31.51
C THR A 781 -0.90 16.73 32.61
N LEU A 782 -2.14 16.75 33.09
CA LEU A 782 -2.58 17.64 34.16
C LEU A 782 -1.89 17.32 35.48
N TYR A 783 -1.70 16.04 35.81
CA TYR A 783 -0.98 15.61 37.01
C TYR A 783 0.49 16.02 36.99
N LYS A 784 1.16 15.90 35.84
CA LYS A 784 2.54 16.40 35.67
C LYS A 784 2.64 17.91 35.89
N GLN A 785 1.66 18.68 35.40
CA GLN A 785 1.62 20.13 35.65
C GLN A 785 1.35 20.45 37.12
N LEU A 786 0.41 19.75 37.76
CA LEU A 786 0.13 19.89 39.19
C LEU A 786 1.39 19.67 40.03
N ASN A 787 2.17 18.61 39.74
CA ASN A 787 3.40 18.34 40.49
C ASN A 787 4.41 19.50 40.43
N ARG A 788 4.53 20.21 39.30
CA ARG A 788 5.37 21.40 39.20
C ARG A 788 4.91 22.51 40.13
N PHE A 789 3.59 22.73 40.21
CA PHE A 789 3.03 23.68 41.18
C PHE A 789 3.29 23.24 42.62
N LEU A 790 3.17 21.95 42.94
CA LEU A 790 3.47 21.44 44.28
C LEU A 790 4.94 21.63 44.67
N GLU A 791 5.88 21.41 43.74
CA GLU A 791 7.30 21.72 43.94
C GLU A 791 7.52 23.22 44.21
N GLU A 792 6.85 24.10 43.44
CA GLU A 792 6.91 25.56 43.69
C GLU A 792 6.37 25.96 45.06
N ILE A 793 5.32 25.29 45.58
CA ILE A 793 4.83 25.52 46.96
C ILE A 793 5.88 25.14 47.97
N SER A 794 6.50 23.97 47.83
CA SER A 794 7.51 23.51 48.78
C SER A 794 8.63 24.54 48.91
N VAL A 795 9.11 25.06 47.78
CA VAL A 795 10.12 26.13 47.74
C VAL A 795 9.59 27.44 48.33
N ALA A 796 8.33 27.79 48.05
CA ALA A 796 7.71 29.00 48.58
C ALA A 796 7.55 28.94 50.12
N GLU A 797 7.13 27.80 50.66
CA GLU A 797 6.96 27.59 52.10
C GLU A 797 8.29 27.68 52.86
N GLU A 798 9.36 27.08 52.31
CA GLU A 798 10.71 27.24 52.87
C GLU A 798 11.15 28.71 52.96
N ASN A 799 10.84 29.51 51.94
CA ASN A 799 11.16 30.94 51.94
C ASN A 799 10.29 31.74 52.91
N ILE A 800 8.99 31.44 53.00
CA ILE A 800 8.09 32.06 53.99
C ILE A 800 8.58 31.77 55.42
N VAL A 801 9.05 30.54 55.70
CA VAL A 801 9.60 30.19 57.01
C VAL A 801 10.81 31.08 57.35
N LYS A 802 11.70 31.36 56.40
CA LYS A 802 12.83 32.28 56.62
C LYS A 802 12.36 33.69 56.99
N ILE A 803 11.35 34.22 56.29
CA ILE A 803 10.77 35.54 56.59
C ILE A 803 10.15 35.55 58.00
N LYS A 804 9.38 34.52 58.36
CA LYS A 804 8.77 34.40 59.69
C LYS A 804 9.81 34.29 60.80
N VAL A 805 10.90 33.55 60.58
CA VAL A 805 12.02 33.45 61.54
C VAL A 805 12.67 34.81 61.76
N ASP A 806 12.88 35.61 60.71
CA ASP A 806 13.41 36.96 60.83
C ASP A 806 12.48 37.89 61.63
N ILE A 807 11.16 37.83 61.38
CA ILE A 807 10.16 38.58 62.16
C ILE A 807 10.16 38.13 63.63
N ASN A 808 10.28 36.83 63.90
CA ASN A 808 10.35 36.33 65.28
C ASN A 808 11.60 36.81 66.01
N LYS A 809 12.76 36.88 65.35
CA LYS A 809 13.97 37.49 65.93
C LYS A 809 13.74 38.94 66.31
N LYS A 810 13.04 39.70 65.47
CA LYS A 810 12.66 41.10 65.75
C LYS A 810 11.70 41.20 66.94
N LEU A 811 10.71 40.31 67.04
CA LEU A 811 9.84 40.21 68.22
C LEU A 811 10.63 39.87 69.50
N GLU A 812 11.62 38.99 69.42
CA GLU A 812 12.51 38.69 70.55
C GLU A 812 13.36 39.90 70.95
N LEU A 813 13.90 40.67 69.99
CA LEU A 813 14.61 41.92 70.26
C LEU A 813 13.72 42.92 71.00
N ILE A 814 12.44 43.07 70.60
CA ILE A 814 11.47 43.90 71.36
C ILE A 814 11.27 43.36 72.77
N LYS A 815 11.08 42.06 72.95
CA LYS A 815 10.89 41.46 74.29
C LYS A 815 12.12 41.68 75.19
N ARG A 816 13.32 41.54 74.63
CA ARG A 816 14.59 41.83 75.32
C ARG A 816 14.67 43.31 75.70
N ALA A 817 14.39 44.23 74.77
CA ALA A 817 14.32 45.67 75.05
C ALA A 817 13.32 46.00 76.18
N LYS A 818 12.11 45.43 76.12
CA LYS A 818 11.07 45.62 77.14
C LYS A 818 11.52 45.13 78.52
N SER A 819 12.28 44.04 78.58
CA SER A 819 12.83 43.51 79.83
C SER A 819 13.90 44.41 80.45
N LEU A 820 14.68 45.12 79.61
CA LEU A 820 15.73 46.05 80.05
C LEU A 820 15.15 47.40 80.51
N VAL A 821 14.07 47.87 79.88
CA VAL A 821 13.48 49.21 80.11
C VAL A 821 12.16 49.17 80.91
N ASN A 822 11.67 47.99 81.26
CA ASN A 822 10.47 47.74 82.08
C ASN A 822 9.15 48.33 81.54
N VAL A 823 8.91 48.16 80.22
CA VAL A 823 7.70 48.62 79.51
C VAL A 823 6.75 47.46 79.23
N LYS A 824 5.43 47.66 79.45
CA LYS A 824 4.45 46.57 79.40
C LYS A 824 3.92 46.23 78.00
N GLU A 825 3.71 47.18 77.09
CA GLU A 825 3.19 46.92 75.73
C GLU A 825 3.69 47.94 74.71
N ILE A 826 3.92 47.48 73.47
CA ILE A 826 4.31 48.27 72.31
C ILE A 826 3.35 47.89 71.16
N GLU A 827 2.74 48.86 70.47
CA GLU A 827 1.72 48.59 69.44
C GLU A 827 2.29 47.79 68.25
N GLU A 828 3.56 48.05 67.91
CA GLU A 828 4.31 47.36 66.89
C GLU A 828 4.51 45.87 67.23
N GLU A 829 4.60 45.50 68.52
CA GLU A 829 4.64 44.09 68.95
C GLU A 829 3.32 43.38 68.66
N LYS A 830 2.18 44.04 68.92
CA LYS A 830 0.83 43.52 68.62
C LYS A 830 0.60 43.38 67.11
N LEU A 831 1.07 44.33 66.32
CA LEU A 831 0.99 44.27 64.85
C LEU A 831 1.90 43.16 64.28
N LEU A 832 3.16 43.04 64.73
CA LEU A 832 4.10 42.01 64.26
C LEU A 832 3.64 40.59 64.62
N SER A 833 3.05 40.41 65.80
CA SER A 833 2.49 39.12 66.25
C SER A 833 1.18 38.72 65.55
N SER A 834 0.41 39.69 65.03
CA SER A 834 -0.81 39.44 64.25
C SER A 834 -0.59 39.40 62.73
N LEU A 835 0.66 39.57 62.26
CA LEU A 835 1.01 39.52 60.83
C LEU A 835 0.49 38.28 60.10
N PRO A 836 0.54 37.04 60.65
CA PRO A 836 0.00 35.87 59.95
C PRO A 836 -1.49 35.99 59.59
N ASP A 837 -2.30 36.54 60.48
CA ASP A 837 -3.74 36.74 60.26
C ASP A 837 -4.01 37.89 59.28
N ILE A 838 -3.22 38.96 59.37
CA ILE A 838 -3.29 40.10 58.45
C ILE A 838 -2.93 39.66 57.03
N VAL A 839 -1.84 38.91 56.86
CA VAL A 839 -1.41 38.37 55.56
C VAL A 839 -2.47 37.46 54.96
N THR A 840 -3.14 36.64 55.79
CA THR A 840 -4.25 35.79 55.34
C THR A 840 -5.41 36.62 54.77
N LYS A 841 -5.82 37.68 55.48
CA LYS A 841 -6.88 38.59 55.02
C LYS A 841 -6.50 39.36 53.75
N ILE A 842 -5.25 39.85 53.67
CA ILE A 842 -4.73 40.53 52.47
C ILE A 842 -4.79 39.58 51.27
N ARG A 843 -4.36 38.33 51.44
CA ARG A 843 -4.41 37.31 50.40
C ARG A 843 -5.85 37.07 49.91
N GLU A 844 -6.81 36.92 50.82
CA GLU A 844 -8.23 36.72 50.48
C GLU A 844 -8.82 37.92 49.72
N GLN A 845 -8.48 39.14 50.14
CA GLN A 845 -8.89 40.36 49.45
C GLN A 845 -8.28 40.47 48.05
N ILE A 846 -7.00 40.14 47.88
CA ILE A 846 -6.36 40.08 46.56
C ILE A 846 -7.07 39.06 45.65
N VAL A 847 -7.43 37.88 46.17
CA VAL A 847 -8.17 36.87 45.41
C VAL A 847 -9.53 37.42 44.94
N SER A 848 -10.25 38.16 45.78
CA SER A 848 -11.54 38.76 45.40
C SER A 848 -11.41 39.85 44.33
N VAL A 849 -10.40 40.72 44.44
CA VAL A 849 -10.25 41.89 43.55
C VAL A 849 -9.78 41.52 42.14
N VAL A 850 -9.01 40.45 41.99
CA VAL A 850 -8.49 40.00 40.68
C VAL A 850 -9.57 39.38 39.80
N ASN A 851 -10.65 38.89 40.40
CA ASN A 851 -11.79 38.37 39.66
C ASN A 851 -12.70 39.48 39.09
N ASP A 852 -12.52 40.75 39.51
CA ASP A 852 -13.37 41.92 39.19
C ASP A 852 -12.66 42.98 38.31
N GLU A 853 -12.04 42.58 37.18
CA GLU A 853 -11.72 43.45 36.02
C GLU A 853 -10.40 44.26 35.94
N ASN A 854 -9.37 44.09 36.81
CA ASN A 854 -8.13 44.90 36.64
C ASN A 854 -6.78 44.16 36.83
N PRO A 855 -6.40 43.23 35.93
CA PRO A 855 -5.22 42.36 36.06
C PRO A 855 -3.85 43.04 35.82
N GLU A 856 -3.77 44.13 35.08
CA GLU A 856 -2.51 44.80 34.71
C GLU A 856 -1.85 45.52 35.90
N GLU A 857 -2.66 46.11 36.78
CA GLU A 857 -2.19 46.79 37.99
C GLU A 857 -1.56 45.82 39.00
N LEU A 858 -2.19 44.66 39.21
CA LEU A 858 -1.65 43.60 40.07
C LEU A 858 -0.32 43.08 39.52
N MET A 859 -0.20 42.93 38.20
CA MET A 859 1.03 42.47 37.56
C MET A 859 2.20 43.42 37.78
N ASN A 860 1.98 44.72 37.59
CA ASN A 860 3.01 45.72 37.85
C ASN A 860 3.47 45.70 39.32
N PHE A 861 2.54 45.49 40.24
CA PHE A 861 2.85 45.33 41.67
C PHE A 861 3.66 44.06 41.95
N ILE A 862 3.28 42.91 41.37
CA ILE A 862 3.99 41.63 41.54
C ILE A 862 5.39 41.69 40.92
N ASP A 863 5.52 42.21 39.70
CA ASP A 863 6.81 42.31 39.01
C ASP A 863 7.76 43.25 39.78
N ALA A 864 7.23 44.32 40.38
CA ALA A 864 8.01 45.17 41.29
C ALA A 864 8.47 44.41 42.53
N ILE A 865 7.60 43.63 43.19
CA ILE A 865 7.98 42.81 44.35
C ILE A 865 9.04 41.78 43.97
N LYS A 866 8.86 41.03 42.88
CA LYS A 866 9.84 40.04 42.41
C LYS A 866 11.20 40.67 42.12
N LYS A 867 11.20 41.84 41.47
CA LYS A 867 12.43 42.59 41.17
C LYS A 867 13.14 43.07 42.44
N ILE A 868 12.39 43.49 43.46
CA ILE A 868 12.95 43.98 44.72
C ILE A 868 13.44 42.81 45.61
N SER A 869 12.68 41.72 45.67
CA SER A 869 13.00 40.54 46.50
C SER A 869 14.05 39.62 45.88
N GLY A 870 14.23 39.67 44.56
CA GLY A 870 15.08 38.75 43.81
C GLY A 870 14.50 37.32 43.72
N ASN A 871 13.21 37.15 44.02
CA ASN A 871 12.51 35.87 44.02
C ASN A 871 11.46 35.83 42.91
N ASP A 872 11.67 34.98 41.91
CA ASP A 872 10.79 34.85 40.73
C ASP A 872 9.52 34.01 40.97
N SER A 873 9.24 33.59 42.21
CA SER A 873 8.10 32.73 42.54
C SER A 873 6.75 33.37 42.18
N ASN A 874 5.83 32.54 41.69
CA ASN A 874 4.45 32.90 41.34
C ASN A 874 3.44 32.58 42.46
N ASN A 875 3.90 32.06 43.60
CA ASN A 875 3.04 31.72 44.72
C ASN A 875 2.52 33.00 45.39
N LEU A 876 1.21 33.23 45.38
CA LEU A 876 0.59 34.46 45.91
C LEU A 876 0.93 34.65 47.40
N ASN A 877 0.97 33.57 48.18
CA ASN A 877 1.23 33.66 49.60
C ASN A 877 2.65 34.16 49.89
N LEU A 878 3.65 33.62 49.18
CA LEU A 878 5.03 34.09 49.29
C LEU A 878 5.16 35.54 48.81
N LEU A 879 4.50 35.91 47.71
CA LEU A 879 4.53 37.28 47.20
C LEU A 879 3.98 38.30 48.21
N VAL A 880 2.89 37.97 48.92
CA VAL A 880 2.36 38.83 49.99
C VAL A 880 3.36 38.95 51.15
N TRP A 881 4.00 37.85 51.56
CA TRP A 881 5.03 37.88 52.61
C TRP A 881 6.28 38.71 52.21
N GLU A 882 6.72 38.60 50.96
CA GLU A 882 7.81 39.43 50.42
C GLU A 882 7.40 40.90 50.34
N ALA A 883 6.15 41.22 50.01
CA ALA A 883 5.63 42.59 50.06
C ALA A 883 5.68 43.15 51.49
N VAL A 884 5.25 42.38 52.50
CA VAL A 884 5.32 42.78 53.92
C VAL A 884 6.77 43.07 54.32
N LYS A 885 7.69 42.15 54.01
CA LYS A 885 9.12 42.32 54.30
C LYS A 885 9.68 43.58 53.63
N THR A 886 9.38 43.79 52.36
CA THR A 886 9.81 44.96 51.59
C THR A 886 9.29 46.27 52.18
N MET A 887 8.03 46.30 52.63
CA MET A 887 7.46 47.46 53.34
C MET A 887 8.20 47.73 54.65
N MET A 888 8.50 46.68 55.44
CA MET A 888 9.23 46.78 56.70
C MET A 888 10.68 47.28 56.51
N ASP A 889 11.31 46.94 55.39
CA ASP A 889 12.62 47.46 54.98
C ASP A 889 12.58 48.94 54.55
N GLY A 890 11.39 49.51 54.37
CA GLY A 890 11.19 50.92 54.00
C GLY A 890 11.31 51.20 52.50
N ALA A 891 11.32 50.16 51.66
CA ALA A 891 11.30 50.32 50.22
C ALA A 891 9.89 50.70 49.72
N THR A 892 9.82 51.63 48.77
CA THR A 892 8.55 52.08 48.18
C THR A 892 7.99 51.05 47.20
N LEU A 893 6.83 50.49 47.51
CA LEU A 893 6.06 49.64 46.60
C LEU A 893 5.08 50.48 45.75
N PRO A 894 4.90 50.18 44.46
CA PRO A 894 3.98 50.90 43.57
C PRO A 894 2.53 50.46 43.84
N PHE A 895 1.92 50.99 44.91
CA PHE A 895 0.52 50.72 45.23
C PHE A 895 -0.41 51.51 44.31
N THR A 896 -1.37 50.83 43.68
CA THR A 896 -2.58 51.48 43.16
C THR A 896 -3.56 51.76 44.31
N GLN A 897 -4.59 52.58 44.10
CA GLN A 897 -5.51 52.98 45.17
C GLN A 897 -6.18 51.77 45.86
N LYS A 898 -6.65 50.79 45.08
CA LYS A 898 -7.25 49.55 45.61
C LYS A 898 -6.24 48.69 46.38
N LEU A 899 -5.01 48.50 45.87
CA LEU A 899 -3.98 47.75 46.58
C LEU A 899 -3.50 48.48 47.85
N LYS A 900 -3.48 49.81 47.82
CA LYS A 900 -3.14 50.64 48.98
C LYS A 900 -4.14 50.43 50.12
N GLU A 901 -5.42 50.29 49.82
CA GLU A 901 -6.47 49.98 50.80
C GLU A 901 -6.30 48.59 51.41
N ILE A 902 -6.02 47.57 50.57
CA ILE A 902 -5.77 46.19 51.01
C ILE A 902 -4.56 46.12 51.96
N PHE A 903 -3.45 46.77 51.60
CA PHE A 903 -2.22 46.77 52.40
C PHE A 903 -2.20 47.82 53.52
N SER A 904 -3.26 48.62 53.67
CA SER A 904 -3.33 49.70 54.66
C SER A 904 -3.02 49.31 56.11
N PRO A 905 -3.41 48.10 56.60
CA PRO A 905 -3.07 47.67 57.96
C PRO A 905 -1.56 47.53 58.21
N LEU A 906 -0.74 47.45 57.17
CA LEU A 906 0.71 47.25 57.26
C LEU A 906 1.52 48.55 57.15
N PHE A 907 0.92 49.69 56.78
CA PHE A 907 1.65 50.96 56.69
C PHE A 907 2.35 51.41 57.99
N PRO A 908 1.79 51.18 59.20
CA PRO A 908 2.49 51.49 60.44
C PRO A 908 3.83 50.75 60.61
N LEU A 909 4.01 49.61 59.94
CA LEU A 909 5.26 48.83 59.98
C LEU A 909 6.28 49.28 58.92
N SER A 910 5.98 50.32 58.13
CA SER A 910 6.88 50.74 57.05
C SER A 910 8.18 51.32 57.58
N GLY A 911 9.32 50.80 57.10
CA GLY A 911 10.65 51.23 57.53
C GLY A 911 11.04 50.84 58.97
N ILE A 912 10.23 50.01 59.64
CA ILE A 912 10.45 49.59 61.03
C ILE A 912 11.79 48.86 61.21
N ASN A 913 12.32 48.20 60.17
CA ASN A 913 13.59 47.48 60.24
C ASN A 913 14.79 48.40 60.54
N ASN A 914 14.75 49.66 60.11
CA ASN A 914 15.78 50.65 60.45
C ASN A 914 15.83 50.96 61.94
N TYR A 915 14.71 50.81 62.64
CA TYR A 915 14.63 50.98 64.10
C TYR A 915 15.12 49.73 64.84
N PHE A 916 14.85 48.53 64.32
CA PHE A 916 15.36 47.28 64.90
C PHE A 916 16.89 47.20 64.89
N VAL A 917 17.56 47.66 63.83
CA VAL A 917 19.03 47.70 63.78
C VAL A 917 19.61 48.64 64.84
N LYS A 918 18.98 49.80 65.06
CA LYS A 918 19.37 50.73 66.13
C LYS A 918 19.11 50.13 67.51
N LEU A 919 17.94 49.52 67.71
CA LEU A 919 17.54 48.87 68.94
C LEU A 919 18.50 47.72 69.32
N GLU A 920 18.88 46.88 68.35
CA GLU A 920 19.83 45.80 68.57
C GLU A 920 21.22 46.32 68.96
N ASN A 921 21.69 47.38 68.31
CA ASN A 921 22.96 48.03 68.70
C ASN A 921 22.89 48.63 70.10
N GLU A 922 21.80 49.32 70.46
CA GLU A 922 21.60 49.89 71.79
C GLU A 922 21.49 48.81 72.88
N ILE A 923 20.76 47.71 72.65
CA ILE A 923 20.71 46.57 73.57
C ILE A 923 22.11 45.99 73.77
N ASN A 924 22.85 45.77 72.69
CA ASN A 924 24.20 45.21 72.75
C ASN A 924 25.18 46.15 73.47
N GLU A 925 25.02 47.48 73.36
CA GLU A 925 25.82 48.45 74.12
C GLU A 925 25.46 48.48 75.61
N ILE A 926 24.16 48.42 75.94
CA ILE A 926 23.68 48.31 77.33
C ILE A 926 24.20 47.02 78.00
N GLU A 927 24.16 45.89 77.29
CA GLU A 927 24.66 44.60 77.79
C GLU A 927 26.19 44.58 77.93
N LYS A 928 26.94 45.24 77.03
CA LYS A 928 28.40 45.38 77.13
C LYS A 928 28.85 46.33 78.26
N ALA A 929 28.04 47.32 78.62
CA ALA A 929 28.38 48.34 79.62
C ALA A 929 28.21 47.88 81.09
N SER A 930 27.66 46.69 81.37
CA SER A 930 27.46 46.20 82.75
C SER A 930 27.62 44.68 82.94
N PRO A 931 28.85 44.20 83.23
CA PRO A 931 29.12 42.80 83.58
C PRO A 931 28.45 42.32 84.89
N GLU A 932 27.99 43.25 85.73
CA GLU A 932 27.48 42.95 87.07
C GLU A 932 26.04 42.40 87.08
N ILE A 933 25.24 42.68 86.06
CA ILE A 933 23.86 42.18 85.96
C ILE A 933 23.83 40.67 85.60
N MET A 934 24.74 40.19 84.75
CA MET A 934 24.83 38.75 84.44
C MET A 934 25.24 37.91 85.66
N LYS A 935 26.15 38.41 86.52
CA LYS A 935 26.50 37.74 87.78
C LYS A 935 25.32 37.72 88.76
N LEU A 936 24.52 38.78 88.83
CA LEU A 936 23.34 38.84 89.68
C LEU A 936 22.23 37.90 89.21
N GLN A 937 21.98 37.75 87.90
CA GLN A 937 20.99 36.80 87.39
C GLN A 937 21.37 35.34 87.67
N VAL A 938 22.64 34.95 87.52
CA VAL A 938 23.13 33.61 87.89
C VAL A 938 22.97 33.36 89.40
N GLN A 939 23.29 34.34 90.24
CA GLN A 939 23.06 34.26 91.69
C GLN A 939 21.58 34.21 92.09
N LEU A 940 20.70 34.86 91.32
CA LEU A 940 19.24 34.85 91.56
C LEU A 940 18.61 33.51 91.15
N GLU A 941 19.12 32.85 90.10
CA GLU A 941 18.73 31.49 89.74
C GLU A 941 19.23 30.43 90.73
N GLU A 942 20.46 30.57 91.26
CA GLU A 942 20.96 29.74 92.36
C GLU A 942 20.11 29.91 93.61
N LYS A 943 19.77 31.15 94.00
CA LYS A 943 18.86 31.41 95.11
C LYS A 943 17.44 30.92 94.87
N ARG A 944 16.92 30.98 93.63
CA ARG A 944 15.61 30.38 93.28
C ARG A 944 15.63 28.86 93.42
N LYS A 945 16.72 28.19 93.02
CA LYS A 945 16.91 26.74 93.24
C LYS A 945 17.02 26.38 94.72
N GLU A 946 17.73 27.18 95.52
CA GLU A 946 17.77 27.01 96.98
C GLU A 946 16.40 27.25 97.63
N THR A 947 15.66 28.26 97.18
CA THR A 947 14.30 28.57 97.68
C THR A 947 13.31 27.46 97.31
N LEU A 948 13.43 26.87 96.10
CA LEU A 948 12.64 25.70 95.70
C LEU A 948 13.00 24.44 96.50
N LYS A 949 14.29 24.23 96.83
CA LYS A 949 14.73 23.18 97.76
C LYS A 949 14.17 23.40 99.16
N LEU A 950 14.19 24.63 99.67
CA LEU A 950 13.59 25.02 100.95
C LEU A 950 12.07 24.84 100.95
N ILE A 951 11.37 25.21 99.88
CA ILE A 951 9.93 24.98 99.73
C ILE A 951 9.61 23.48 99.65
N GLN A 952 10.46 22.67 99.00
CA GLN A 952 10.33 21.21 99.00
C GLN A 952 10.66 20.58 100.35
N GLN A 953 11.62 21.10 101.12
CA GLN A 953 11.89 20.68 102.49
C GLN A 953 10.74 21.05 103.44
N ILE A 954 10.21 22.28 103.36
CA ILE A 954 9.04 22.72 104.13
C ILE A 954 7.79 21.90 103.75
N LYS A 955 7.62 21.53 102.48
CA LYS A 955 6.55 20.61 102.05
C LYS A 955 6.73 19.19 102.59
N ASN A 956 7.97 18.75 102.82
CA ASN A 956 8.26 17.44 103.42
C ASN A 956 8.14 17.44 104.96
N GLU A 957 8.38 18.58 105.64
CA GLU A 957 8.24 18.74 107.10
C GLU A 957 6.81 19.13 107.56
N LEU A 958 5.94 19.57 106.64
CA LEU A 958 4.50 19.79 106.93
C LEU A 958 3.61 18.60 106.50
N GLY A 959 4.25 17.50 106.11
CA GLY A 959 3.70 16.16 106.00
C GLY A 959 4.57 15.17 106.78
N GLY A 960 4.92 15.53 108.02
CA GLY A 960 5.77 14.79 108.94
C GLY A 960 6.36 15.70 110.01
#